data_AF-A0A815VP57-F1
#
_entry.id   AF-A0A815VP57-F1
#
_cell.length_a   1.000
_cell.length_b   1.000
_cell.length_c   1.000
_cell.angle_alpha   90.00
_cell.angle_beta   90.00
_cell.angle_gamma   90.00
#
_symmetry.space_group_name_H-M   'P 1'
#
loop_
_entity.id
_entity.type
_entity.pdbx_description
1 polymer ?
#
loop_
_entity_poly.entity_id
_entity_poly.type
_entity_poly.pdbx_seq_one_letter_code
_entity_poly.pdbx_strand_id
1 'polypeptide(L)'
;MSNTAVDEHCKSIQKHAANISIEQLKTSFDVFTVGFKEIDIPDTKSALIEKILVTLANLPHRNKILLNSELVKHEFFIILRDNAIIHELHRKQAEESVTQKFVLDATILFMNLSYNIDDSNVDELKSLLFSKPLIDELVYCLQEIGTNGKYLNDSQLLRSVRSLLTIFKNIINNHMTAYDYSLIAPIFSAVTQCLCSPYAIGMIKSLDQHFYQKLDNSQTLFLHTMPRYLQWYPDYGDPENLIKILRTLLHEFTAWTTSCQPDSYLQCSSQVNAMIRQLTYFLIRPVESENINIFSEEFYSDYCKLVLQWSSFLSSALKHHSNIANLKSKVQTIVQVLYNFTLHLNVLNFMKTIPDLISMLLKLTETDHDEIQLNAYRCLGKIMVENNIKAMANPGKIATVYIDFIRNTIDDPGKTERFDSLLKSLKNFVQHDQVKTELIKQGILPLLMKCVVEVRFDPIKVRQVALEILLALSFFNEACLILKQNEDFMNHSRSLAENANSDHAGLQRAAEGLLWKLEKENEAVAKPSILYSHKYNIMISYAHKNQELCLQIHQELVKHGFNVWLDRECLHGSTMIGIANAIENSENVLICMSNAYKESVYCQSEAHYAFERGCRLIPIIVEADYKPDGWLGIIVSGKIYVNFANTEFGLAYEKLKNEIIQQHQTDSNPLPTNSTENDSMSLEHAELLSNTIEDLPYSITEWTHDHVKLFLLRMELGATILPLCTRLDGDRLLQLYEMCLSNRESMYQSLKFELNERYHTLLPIADYLTFLHEIKVYIPSNTIKSPSSFFRLTMCDLM
;
A
#
# COMPACT_ATOMS: atom_id res chain seq x y z
N MET A 1 20.20 26.07 58.59
CA MET A 1 20.64 24.67 58.82
C MET A 1 20.29 23.78 57.62
N SER A 2 19.16 24.01 56.93
CA SER A 2 18.74 23.30 55.71
C SER A 2 19.76 23.29 54.56
N ASN A 3 20.36 24.43 54.21
CA ASN A 3 21.31 24.48 53.08
C ASN A 3 22.56 23.58 53.32
N THR A 4 23.01 23.49 54.58
CA THR A 4 24.11 22.60 54.99
C THR A 4 23.71 21.12 54.90
N ALA A 5 22.48 20.78 55.29
CA ALA A 5 21.96 19.42 55.19
C ALA A 5 21.78 18.96 53.72
N VAL A 6 21.26 19.84 52.85
CA VAL A 6 21.15 19.56 51.40
C VAL A 6 22.53 19.35 50.79
N ASP A 7 23.52 20.12 51.22
CA ASP A 7 24.92 19.98 50.77
C ASP A 7 25.55 18.65 51.17
N GLU A 8 25.31 18.21 52.40
CA GLU A 8 25.78 16.91 52.90
C GLU A 8 25.14 15.76 52.15
N HIS A 9 23.82 15.82 51.89
CA HIS A 9 23.12 14.82 51.12
C HIS A 9 23.57 14.80 49.65
N CYS A 10 23.78 15.95 49.01
CA CYS A 10 24.34 16.00 47.66
C CYS A 10 25.71 15.31 47.58
N LYS A 11 26.60 15.59 48.55
CA LYS A 11 27.91 14.92 48.65
C LYS A 11 27.78 13.42 48.92
N SER A 12 26.83 13.01 49.75
CA SER A 12 26.57 11.61 50.06
C SER A 12 26.11 10.83 48.83
N ILE A 13 25.20 11.42 48.04
CA ILE A 13 24.76 10.84 46.76
C ILE A 13 25.94 10.67 45.81
N GLN A 14 26.78 11.71 45.65
CA GLN A 14 27.95 11.65 44.76
C GLN A 14 28.95 10.58 45.21
N LYS A 15 29.20 10.47 46.53
CA LYS A 15 30.12 9.48 47.10
C LYS A 15 29.66 8.04 46.90
N HIS A 16 28.35 7.78 46.96
CA HIS A 16 27.77 6.44 46.87
C HIS A 16 27.05 6.17 45.55
N ALA A 17 27.27 6.99 44.52
CA ALA A 17 26.49 7.01 43.28
C ALA A 17 26.36 5.63 42.60
N ALA A 18 27.41 4.80 42.65
CA ALA A 18 27.41 3.47 42.03
C ALA A 18 26.47 2.46 42.69
N ASN A 19 26.19 2.59 43.99
CA ASN A 19 25.46 1.60 44.79
C ASN A 19 24.34 2.24 45.63
N ILE A 20 23.84 3.41 45.22
CA ILE A 20 22.81 4.11 45.97
C ILE A 20 21.47 3.37 45.89
N SER A 21 20.85 3.13 47.05
CA SER A 21 19.53 2.50 47.14
C SER A 21 18.39 3.51 46.94
N ILE A 22 17.21 3.01 46.57
CA ILE A 22 15.99 3.82 46.44
C ILE A 22 15.63 4.49 47.79
N GLU A 23 15.80 3.79 48.91
CA GLU A 23 15.53 4.30 50.26
C GLU A 23 16.46 5.47 50.65
N GLN A 24 17.75 5.38 50.29
CA GLN A 24 18.71 6.47 50.50
C GLN A 24 18.37 7.69 49.64
N LEU A 25 17.88 7.48 48.42
CA LEU A 25 17.41 8.58 47.55
C LEU A 25 16.14 9.22 48.09
N LYS A 26 15.16 8.44 48.55
CA LYS A 26 13.95 8.95 49.23
C LYS A 26 14.31 9.83 50.42
N THR A 27 15.17 9.32 51.31
CA THR A 27 15.64 10.08 52.48
C THR A 27 16.30 11.40 52.06
N SER A 28 17.07 11.39 50.98
CA SER A 28 17.69 12.61 50.45
C SER A 28 16.64 13.55 49.84
N PHE A 29 15.61 13.02 49.17
CA PHE A 29 14.51 13.81 48.63
C PHE A 29 13.64 14.44 49.72
N ASP A 30 13.44 13.76 50.86
CA ASP A 30 12.78 14.35 52.03
C ASP A 30 13.57 15.57 52.54
N VAL A 31 14.89 15.43 52.66
CA VAL A 31 15.79 16.52 53.05
C VAL A 31 15.76 17.66 52.03
N PHE A 32 15.73 17.35 50.73
CA PHE A 32 15.62 18.36 49.68
C PHE A 32 14.27 19.10 49.74
N THR A 33 13.18 18.38 49.97
CA THR A 33 11.83 18.94 50.12
C THR A 33 11.75 19.90 51.32
N VAL A 34 12.23 19.47 52.49
CA VAL A 34 12.26 20.33 53.68
C VAL A 34 13.16 21.53 53.45
N GLY A 35 14.36 21.32 52.92
CA GLY A 35 15.31 22.39 52.64
C GLY A 35 14.78 23.42 51.65
N PHE A 36 13.99 23.00 50.66
CA PHE A 36 13.34 23.90 49.72
C PHE A 36 12.22 24.73 50.37
N LYS A 37 11.39 24.10 51.21
CA LYS A 37 10.26 24.76 51.91
C LYS A 37 10.71 25.80 52.94
N GLU A 38 11.91 25.65 53.51
CA GLU A 38 12.47 26.59 54.51
C GLU A 38 13.11 27.86 53.92
N ILE A 39 13.36 27.88 52.61
CA ILE A 39 13.96 29.03 51.94
C ILE A 39 12.82 29.90 51.40
N ASP A 40 12.91 31.23 51.57
CA ASP A 40 11.97 32.17 50.94
C ASP A 40 12.59 32.94 49.77
N ILE A 41 13.92 33.04 49.73
CA ILE A 41 14.66 33.83 48.73
C ILE A 41 14.74 33.09 47.39
N PRO A 42 14.17 33.64 46.28
CA PRO A 42 14.13 32.99 44.97
C PRO A 42 15.50 32.60 44.39
N ASP A 43 16.51 33.46 44.52
CA ASP A 43 17.87 33.17 44.03
C ASP A 43 18.52 32.01 44.79
N THR A 44 18.24 31.90 46.11
CA THR A 44 18.77 30.82 46.94
C THR A 44 18.07 29.50 46.62
N LYS A 45 16.76 29.52 46.34
CA LYS A 45 16.02 28.36 45.82
C LYS A 45 16.58 27.87 44.50
N SER A 46 16.87 28.80 43.59
CA SER A 46 17.41 28.53 42.26
C SER A 46 18.78 27.84 42.34
N ALA A 47 19.69 28.37 43.16
CA ALA A 47 21.01 27.77 43.39
C ALA A 47 20.93 26.37 44.02
N LEU A 48 19.98 26.16 44.94
CA LEU A 48 19.74 24.86 45.56
C LEU A 48 19.26 23.83 44.52
N ILE A 49 18.27 24.20 43.70
CA ILE A 49 17.75 23.34 42.63
C ILE A 49 18.87 22.99 41.65
N GLU A 50 19.67 23.96 41.19
CA GLU A 50 20.78 23.71 40.26
C GLU A 50 21.74 22.66 40.83
N LYS A 51 22.12 22.80 42.10
CA LYS A 51 23.03 21.87 42.77
C LYS A 51 22.46 20.46 42.89
N ILE A 52 21.17 20.33 43.21
CA ILE A 52 20.50 19.03 43.27
C ILE A 52 20.43 18.40 41.87
N LEU A 53 20.03 19.16 40.85
CA LEU A 53 19.94 18.67 39.47
C LEU A 53 21.29 18.19 38.93
N VAL A 54 22.38 18.94 39.18
CA VAL A 54 23.74 18.51 38.82
C VAL A 54 24.10 17.20 39.54
N THR A 55 23.71 17.06 40.81
CA THR A 55 23.97 15.84 41.58
C THR A 55 23.22 14.64 41.00
N LEU A 56 21.94 14.80 40.66
CA LEU A 56 21.14 13.73 40.05
C LEU A 56 21.58 13.39 38.62
N ALA A 57 22.06 14.38 37.86
CA ALA A 57 22.59 14.17 36.51
C ALA A 57 23.81 13.25 36.50
N ASN A 58 24.60 13.22 37.58
CA ASN A 58 25.81 12.41 37.70
C ASN A 58 25.55 10.98 38.21
N LEU A 59 24.29 10.59 38.47
CA LEU A 59 23.97 9.23 38.87
C LEU A 59 24.12 8.23 37.69
N PRO A 60 24.78 7.08 37.90
CA PRO A 60 24.81 6.01 36.91
C PRO A 60 23.40 5.41 36.76
N HIS A 61 22.99 5.10 35.53
CA HIS A 61 21.64 4.61 35.22
C HIS A 61 20.50 5.49 35.77
N ARG A 62 20.75 6.80 35.96
CA ARG A 62 19.81 7.74 36.60
C ARG A 62 18.38 7.66 36.08
N ASN A 63 18.18 7.51 34.77
CA ASN A 63 16.83 7.50 34.20
C ASN A 63 16.02 6.32 34.76
N LYS A 64 16.63 5.12 34.85
CA LYS A 64 15.97 3.92 35.40
C LYS A 64 15.75 4.04 36.91
N ILE A 65 16.72 4.58 37.63
CA ILE A 65 16.62 4.74 39.10
C ILE A 65 15.54 5.76 39.44
N LEU A 66 15.59 6.94 38.83
CA LEU A 66 14.67 8.05 39.12
C LEU A 66 13.26 7.79 38.62
N LEU A 67 13.07 6.90 37.63
CA LEU A 67 11.76 6.42 37.19
C LEU A 67 11.11 5.39 38.12
N ASN A 68 11.79 4.97 39.19
CA ASN A 68 11.17 4.09 40.17
C ASN A 68 9.88 4.72 40.70
N SER A 69 8.79 3.94 40.74
CA SER A 69 7.45 4.43 41.06
C SER A 69 7.35 5.12 42.42
N GLU A 70 8.22 4.74 43.37
CA GLU A 70 8.27 5.35 44.68
C GLU A 70 9.02 6.70 44.70
N LEU A 71 9.90 6.95 43.72
CA LEU A 71 10.64 8.19 43.59
C LEU A 71 9.90 9.21 42.72
N VAL A 72 9.31 8.81 41.59
CA VAL A 72 8.60 9.73 40.69
C VAL A 72 7.41 10.40 41.38
N LYS A 73 6.69 9.67 42.25
CA LYS A 73 5.57 10.20 43.05
C LYS A 73 6.01 11.13 44.18
N HIS A 74 7.31 11.25 44.43
CA HIS A 74 7.82 12.01 45.57
C HIS A 74 7.52 13.51 45.42
N GLU A 75 7.14 14.17 46.52
CA GLU A 75 6.78 15.60 46.56
C GLU A 75 7.89 16.50 45.97
N PHE A 76 9.15 16.07 46.09
CA PHE A 76 10.30 16.78 45.53
C PHE A 76 10.16 17.05 44.02
N PHE A 77 9.66 16.09 43.24
CA PHE A 77 9.46 16.28 41.80
C PHE A 77 8.32 17.25 41.49
N ILE A 78 7.29 17.30 42.34
CA ILE A 78 6.21 18.29 42.27
C ILE A 78 6.79 19.68 42.51
N ILE A 79 7.63 19.83 43.54
CA ILE A 79 8.33 21.08 43.84
C ILE A 79 9.20 21.52 42.66
N LEU A 80 9.98 20.62 42.05
CA LEU A 80 10.78 20.92 40.87
C LEU A 80 9.93 21.38 39.69
N ARG A 81 8.83 20.67 39.40
CA ARG A 81 7.88 21.05 38.34
C ARG A 81 7.33 22.46 38.58
N ASP A 82 6.82 22.73 39.78
CA ASP A 82 6.10 23.97 40.07
C ASP A 82 7.05 25.18 40.17
N ASN A 83 8.24 24.99 40.76
CA ASN A 83 9.14 26.11 41.05
C ASN A 83 10.22 26.32 39.97
N ALA A 84 10.45 25.35 39.08
CA ALA A 84 11.35 25.55 37.94
C ALA A 84 10.56 25.76 36.65
N ILE A 85 9.67 24.82 36.30
CA ILE A 85 9.04 24.80 34.97
C ILE A 85 7.87 25.79 34.91
N ILE A 86 6.90 25.67 35.82
CA ILE A 86 5.72 26.55 35.83
C ILE A 86 6.14 28.00 36.06
N HIS A 87 7.05 28.24 37.00
CA HIS A 87 7.59 29.58 37.25
C HIS A 87 8.21 30.23 36.01
N GLU A 88 8.97 29.48 35.19
CA GLU A 88 9.54 30.02 33.95
C GLU A 88 8.46 30.34 32.91
N LEU A 89 7.45 29.46 32.75
CA LEU A 89 6.35 29.71 31.81
C LEU A 89 5.53 30.95 32.21
N HIS A 90 5.37 31.20 33.51
CA HIS A 90 4.62 32.33 34.04
C HIS A 90 5.33 33.70 33.87
N ARG A 91 6.59 33.73 33.43
CA ARG A 91 7.44 34.95 33.47
C ARG A 91 6.81 36.12 32.71
N LYS A 92 6.26 37.07 33.47
CA LYS A 92 5.74 38.37 33.01
C LYS A 92 6.89 39.37 32.82
N GLN A 93 7.75 39.13 31.83
CA GLN A 93 8.61 40.14 31.18
C GLN A 93 9.50 41.10 32.03
N ALA A 94 9.72 40.90 33.34
CA ALA A 94 10.32 41.97 34.17
C ALA A 94 11.47 41.59 35.12
N GLU A 95 11.92 40.34 35.22
CA GLU A 95 13.06 40.01 36.10
C GLU A 95 14.14 39.29 35.32
N GLU A 96 15.14 40.01 34.82
CA GLU A 96 16.30 39.48 34.08
C GLU A 96 17.33 38.73 34.95
N SER A 97 17.11 38.57 36.26
CA SER A 97 18.21 38.18 37.18
C SER A 97 18.25 36.72 37.63
N VAL A 98 17.22 35.91 37.42
CA VAL A 98 17.22 34.51 37.91
C VAL A 98 17.86 33.58 36.88
N THR A 99 18.91 32.85 37.29
CA THR A 99 19.75 31.97 36.47
C THR A 99 18.93 30.95 35.69
N GLN A 100 18.73 31.23 34.40
CA GLN A 100 17.94 30.43 33.45
C GLN A 100 18.38 28.96 33.29
N LYS A 101 19.57 28.60 33.77
CA LYS A 101 20.18 27.27 33.57
C LYS A 101 19.46 26.15 34.31
N PHE A 102 19.10 26.33 35.58
CA PHE A 102 18.47 25.26 36.37
C PHE A 102 17.08 24.88 35.84
N VAL A 103 16.34 25.84 35.25
CA VAL A 103 15.03 25.58 34.64
C VAL A 103 15.15 24.62 33.45
N LEU A 104 16.14 24.86 32.59
CA LEU A 104 16.41 23.96 31.48
C LEU A 104 16.91 22.61 31.98
N ASP A 105 17.76 22.57 33.00
CA ASP A 105 18.22 21.31 33.61
C ASP A 105 17.04 20.50 34.19
N ALA A 106 16.07 21.16 34.83
CA ALA A 106 14.86 20.52 35.33
C ALA A 106 13.99 19.97 34.19
N THR A 107 13.80 20.77 33.13
CA THR A 107 13.01 20.33 31.97
C THR A 107 13.69 19.19 31.23
N ILE A 108 15.02 19.22 31.08
CA ILE A 108 15.83 18.15 30.50
C ILE A 108 15.75 16.88 31.36
N LEU A 109 15.73 17.00 32.70
CA LEU A 109 15.53 15.86 33.58
C LEU A 109 14.21 15.14 33.25
N PHE A 110 13.09 15.86 33.22
CA PHE A 110 11.80 15.25 32.88
C PHE A 110 11.75 14.71 31.44
N MET A 111 12.40 15.40 30.50
CA MET A 111 12.52 14.91 29.12
C MET A 111 13.27 13.56 29.08
N ASN A 112 14.38 13.43 29.82
CA ASN A 112 15.13 12.18 29.89
C ASN A 112 14.34 11.04 30.54
N LEU A 113 13.56 11.34 31.59
CA LEU A 113 12.64 10.39 32.20
C LEU A 113 11.58 9.95 31.17
N SER A 114 11.03 10.88 30.39
CA SER A 114 10.01 10.58 29.39
C SER A 114 10.47 9.64 28.25
N TYR A 115 11.77 9.54 27.97
CA TYR A 115 12.31 8.61 26.97
C TYR A 115 12.41 7.16 27.45
N ASN A 116 12.23 6.92 28.75
CA ASN A 116 12.40 5.60 29.37
C ASN A 116 11.09 5.09 29.99
N ILE A 117 9.96 5.63 29.53
CA ILE A 117 8.62 5.23 29.98
C ILE A 117 8.30 3.82 29.50
N ASP A 118 7.62 3.05 30.34
CA ASP A 118 6.97 1.79 30.00
C ASP A 118 5.62 1.66 30.74
N ASP A 119 4.89 0.56 30.50
CA ASP A 119 3.58 0.31 31.09
C ASP A 119 3.56 0.30 32.63
N SER A 120 4.72 0.11 33.28
CA SER A 120 4.82 0.06 34.74
C SER A 120 5.01 1.42 35.42
N ASN A 121 5.35 2.47 34.65
CA ASN A 121 5.71 3.78 35.19
C ASN A 121 5.04 4.97 34.48
N VAL A 122 4.25 4.73 33.43
CA VAL A 122 3.59 5.79 32.66
C VAL A 122 2.61 6.60 33.51
N ASP A 123 1.84 5.94 34.38
CA ASP A 123 0.79 6.60 35.16
C ASP A 123 1.36 7.51 36.25
N GLU A 124 2.51 7.16 36.81
CA GLU A 124 3.30 8.00 37.70
C GLU A 124 3.67 9.32 37.03
N LEU A 125 4.23 9.26 35.82
CA LEU A 125 4.64 10.46 35.11
C LEU A 125 3.45 11.28 34.62
N LYS A 126 2.35 10.66 34.21
CA LYS A 126 1.09 11.37 33.93
C LYS A 126 0.62 12.14 35.15
N SER A 127 0.56 11.50 36.32
CA SER A 127 0.09 12.15 37.55
C SER A 127 0.94 13.37 37.94
N LEU A 128 2.23 13.33 37.60
CA LEU A 128 3.16 14.42 37.85
C LEU A 128 3.07 15.52 36.79
N LEU A 129 3.00 15.20 35.50
CA LEU A 129 3.20 16.15 34.40
C LEU A 129 1.90 16.63 33.76
N PHE A 130 0.83 15.83 33.81
CA PHE A 130 -0.50 16.26 33.37
C PHE A 130 -1.21 17.00 34.50
N SER A 131 -0.54 17.99 35.09
CA SER A 131 -1.14 18.86 36.10
C SER A 131 -1.78 20.05 35.41
N LYS A 132 -3.01 20.40 35.83
CA LYS A 132 -3.73 21.55 35.29
C LYS A 132 -2.91 22.86 35.33
N PRO A 133 -2.20 23.20 36.42
CA PRO A 133 -1.37 24.42 36.46
C PRO A 133 -0.27 24.46 35.39
N LEU A 134 0.41 23.33 35.15
CA LEU A 134 1.46 23.27 34.12
C LEU A 134 0.86 23.39 32.71
N ILE A 135 -0.27 22.71 32.48
CA ILE A 135 -0.98 22.75 31.21
C ILE A 135 -1.48 24.17 30.92
N ASP A 136 -2.12 24.83 31.88
CA ASP A 136 -2.67 26.18 31.73
C ASP A 136 -1.55 27.21 31.39
N GLU A 137 -0.41 27.15 32.07
CA GLU A 137 0.73 28.03 31.79
C GLU A 137 1.39 27.73 30.44
N LEU A 138 1.53 26.46 30.07
CA LEU A 138 2.05 26.08 28.75
C LEU A 138 1.12 26.56 27.63
N VAL A 139 -0.20 26.41 27.81
CA VAL A 139 -1.22 26.89 26.86
C VAL A 139 -1.14 28.39 26.72
N TYR A 140 -1.09 29.14 27.82
CA TYR A 140 -0.93 30.59 27.79
C TYR A 140 0.34 31.00 27.04
N CYS A 141 1.48 30.37 27.34
CA CYS A 141 2.74 30.63 26.65
C CYS A 141 2.63 30.39 25.13
N LEU A 142 2.03 29.26 24.72
CA LEU A 142 1.82 28.93 23.31
C LEU A 142 0.89 29.94 22.61
N GLN A 143 -0.19 30.35 23.27
CA GLN A 143 -1.13 31.35 22.74
C GLN A 143 -0.45 32.71 22.54
N GLU A 144 0.40 33.16 23.47
CA GLU A 144 1.18 34.39 23.36
C GLU A 144 2.22 34.31 22.22
N ILE A 145 2.88 33.16 22.07
CA ILE A 145 3.80 32.88 20.95
C ILE A 145 3.04 32.96 19.61
N GLY A 146 1.88 32.30 19.50
CA GLY A 146 1.12 32.22 18.26
C GLY A 146 0.41 33.52 17.88
N THR A 147 -0.10 34.28 18.85
CA THR A 147 -0.91 35.48 18.61
C THR A 147 -0.05 36.74 18.48
N ASN A 148 0.90 36.92 19.42
CA ASN A 148 1.65 38.16 19.57
C ASN A 148 3.12 38.01 19.14
N GLY A 149 3.57 36.79 18.81
CA GLY A 149 4.99 36.53 18.55
C GLY A 149 5.86 36.74 19.79
N LYS A 150 5.23 36.77 20.97
CA LYS A 150 5.92 36.97 22.24
C LYS A 150 6.87 35.80 22.45
N TYR A 151 8.06 36.08 22.99
CA TYR A 151 9.10 35.08 23.28
C TYR A 151 9.77 34.41 22.07
N LEU A 152 9.50 34.82 20.81
CA LEU A 152 10.21 34.24 19.64
C LEU A 152 11.75 34.42 19.70
N ASN A 153 12.21 35.45 20.41
CA ASN A 153 13.63 35.72 20.64
C ASN A 153 14.16 35.11 21.96
N ASP A 154 13.30 34.52 22.78
CA ASP A 154 13.70 33.89 24.05
C ASP A 154 14.16 32.45 23.81
N SER A 155 15.46 32.31 23.55
CA SER A 155 16.09 31.03 23.26
C SER A 155 15.86 29.97 24.35
N GLN A 156 15.83 30.36 25.62
CA GLN A 156 15.73 29.43 26.73
C GLN A 156 14.29 28.96 26.92
N LEU A 157 13.33 29.90 26.96
CA LEU A 157 11.92 29.56 27.09
C LEU A 157 11.48 28.64 25.95
N LEU A 158 11.87 28.95 24.71
CA LEU A 158 11.54 28.12 23.56
C LEU A 158 12.13 26.70 23.67
N ARG A 159 13.32 26.53 24.27
CA ARG A 159 13.87 25.18 24.54
C ARG A 159 13.06 24.43 25.59
N SER A 160 12.61 25.12 26.64
CA SER A 160 11.75 24.54 27.67
C SER A 160 10.41 24.12 27.07
N VAL A 161 9.73 24.99 26.32
CA VAL A 161 8.49 24.68 25.60
C VAL A 161 8.66 23.49 24.66
N ARG A 162 9.75 23.45 23.87
CA ARG A 162 10.04 22.32 22.98
C ARG A 162 10.23 21.00 23.74
N SER A 163 10.93 21.06 24.87
CA SER A 163 11.19 19.89 25.71
C SER A 163 9.90 19.40 26.37
N LEU A 164 9.03 20.31 26.81
CA LEU A 164 7.69 19.98 27.30
C LEU A 164 6.84 19.32 26.23
N LEU A 165 6.69 19.91 25.04
CA LEU A 165 5.96 19.25 23.95
C LEU A 165 6.52 17.86 23.62
N THR A 166 7.84 17.66 23.73
CA THR A 166 8.47 16.35 23.56
C THR A 166 8.10 15.37 24.69
N ILE A 167 8.07 15.83 25.95
CA ILE A 167 7.63 15.06 27.12
C ILE A 167 6.18 14.61 26.92
N PHE A 168 5.26 15.54 26.63
CA PHE A 168 3.85 15.21 26.44
C PHE A 168 3.68 14.22 25.28
N LYS A 169 4.36 14.43 24.15
CA LYS A 169 4.36 13.49 23.02
C LYS A 169 4.84 12.09 23.43
N ASN A 170 5.92 11.98 24.20
CA ASN A 170 6.42 10.68 24.65
C ASN A 170 5.43 9.97 25.59
N ILE A 171 4.70 10.71 26.45
CA ILE A 171 3.65 10.15 27.30
C ILE A 171 2.45 9.68 26.45
N ILE A 172 2.02 10.49 25.47
CA ILE A 172 0.90 10.16 24.57
C ILE A 172 1.15 8.87 23.77
N ASN A 173 2.41 8.56 23.47
CA ASN A 173 2.78 7.32 22.77
C ASN A 173 2.51 6.02 23.56
N ASN A 174 2.06 6.12 24.81
CA ASN A 174 1.72 4.98 25.68
C ASN A 174 0.20 4.90 25.90
N HIS A 175 -0.26 3.98 26.77
CA HIS A 175 -1.68 3.87 27.11
C HIS A 175 -2.23 5.19 27.67
N MET A 176 -3.29 5.74 27.06
CA MET A 176 -3.93 7.01 27.43
C MET A 176 -5.43 6.78 27.64
N THR A 177 -6.01 7.47 28.61
CA THR A 177 -7.45 7.44 28.88
C THR A 177 -8.18 8.60 28.21
N ALA A 178 -9.51 8.51 28.05
CA ALA A 178 -10.33 9.63 27.56
C ALA A 178 -10.18 10.89 28.43
N TYR A 179 -9.99 10.71 29.74
CA TYR A 179 -9.71 11.82 30.66
C TYR A 179 -8.36 12.48 30.35
N ASP A 180 -7.31 11.69 30.13
CA ASP A 180 -5.99 12.21 29.79
C ASP A 180 -6.06 13.10 28.54
N TYR A 181 -6.75 12.64 27.49
CA TYR A 181 -6.95 13.44 26.28
C TYR A 181 -7.72 14.74 26.53
N SER A 182 -8.82 14.69 27.29
CA SER A 182 -9.58 15.89 27.62
C SER A 182 -8.73 16.95 28.33
N LEU A 183 -7.74 16.52 29.12
CA LEU A 183 -6.88 17.38 29.89
C LEU A 183 -5.80 18.08 29.05
N ILE A 184 -5.25 17.39 28.05
CA ILE A 184 -4.21 17.93 27.16
C ILE A 184 -4.74 18.55 25.86
N ALA A 185 -6.04 18.41 25.56
CA ALA A 185 -6.71 19.02 24.41
C ALA A 185 -6.44 20.54 24.25
N PRO A 186 -6.40 21.36 25.33
CA PRO A 186 -6.06 22.78 25.21
C PRO A 186 -4.66 23.04 24.62
N ILE A 187 -3.68 22.17 24.90
CA ILE A 187 -2.33 22.26 24.32
C ILE A 187 -2.42 22.02 22.81
N PHE A 188 -3.20 21.04 22.37
CA PHE A 188 -3.42 20.75 20.95
C PHE A 188 -4.01 21.96 20.22
N SER A 189 -5.04 22.60 20.78
CA SER A 189 -5.64 23.81 20.20
C SER A 189 -4.64 24.98 20.14
N ALA A 190 -3.83 25.17 21.19
CA ALA A 190 -2.81 26.22 21.21
C ALA A 190 -1.70 25.98 20.18
N VAL A 191 -1.21 24.74 20.05
CA VAL A 191 -0.23 24.37 19.01
C VAL A 191 -0.81 24.57 17.61
N THR A 192 -2.07 24.19 17.39
CA THR A 192 -2.78 24.43 16.12
C THR A 192 -2.84 25.92 15.80
N GLN A 193 -3.15 26.78 16.78
CA GLN A 193 -3.14 28.23 16.61
C GLN A 193 -1.75 28.76 16.27
N CYS A 194 -0.69 28.26 16.91
CA CYS A 194 0.68 28.63 16.54
C CYS A 194 0.98 28.27 15.08
N LEU A 195 0.67 27.04 14.66
CA LEU A 195 0.90 26.60 13.29
C LEU A 195 0.10 27.40 12.27
N CYS A 196 -1.09 27.88 12.62
CA CYS A 196 -1.89 28.76 11.77
C CYS A 196 -1.53 30.26 11.86
N SER A 197 -0.46 30.61 12.58
CA SER A 197 -0.08 32.02 12.78
C SER A 197 0.69 32.62 11.59
N PRO A 198 0.71 33.96 11.45
CA PRO A 198 1.57 34.64 10.47
C PRO A 198 3.06 34.33 10.63
N TYR A 199 3.50 33.99 11.84
CA TYR A 199 4.89 33.63 12.11
C TYR A 199 5.27 32.29 11.47
N ALA A 200 4.40 31.28 11.60
CA ALA A 200 4.59 29.99 10.94
C ALA A 200 4.65 30.14 9.42
N ILE A 201 3.71 30.91 8.85
CA ILE A 201 3.66 31.20 7.41
C ILE A 201 4.94 31.93 6.95
N GLY A 202 5.38 32.94 7.70
CA GLY A 202 6.62 33.66 7.43
C GLY A 202 7.85 32.75 7.41
N MET A 203 7.96 31.84 8.39
CA MET A 203 9.04 30.86 8.45
C MET A 203 9.03 29.88 7.28
N ILE A 204 7.85 29.46 6.80
CA ILE A 204 7.73 28.61 5.61
C ILE A 204 8.19 29.37 4.36
N LYS A 205 7.77 30.64 4.20
CA LYS A 205 8.13 31.49 3.05
C LYS A 205 9.63 31.75 2.92
N SER A 206 10.38 31.73 4.03
CA SER A 206 11.82 32.00 4.05
C SER A 206 12.68 30.74 4.25
N LEU A 207 12.12 29.53 4.07
CA LEU A 207 12.80 28.25 4.35
C LEU A 207 14.15 28.09 3.61
N ASP A 208 14.24 28.56 2.37
CA ASP A 208 15.42 28.46 1.52
C ASP A 208 16.60 29.29 2.03
N GLN A 209 16.33 30.42 2.69
CA GLN A 209 17.35 31.29 3.28
C GLN A 209 18.17 30.58 4.38
N HIS A 210 17.64 29.49 4.93
CA HIS A 210 18.23 28.76 6.05
C HIS A 210 18.90 27.45 5.65
N PHE A 211 18.95 27.10 4.37
CA PHE A 211 19.51 25.82 3.90
C PHE A 211 20.92 25.54 4.43
N TYR A 212 21.75 26.57 4.58
CA TYR A 212 23.13 26.45 5.00
C TYR A 212 23.36 26.72 6.49
N GLN A 213 22.32 27.11 7.22
CA GLN A 213 22.41 27.53 8.62
C GLN A 213 21.72 26.51 9.54
N LYS A 214 22.07 26.59 10.82
CA LYS A 214 21.35 25.87 11.87
C LYS A 214 20.04 26.58 12.14
N LEU A 215 18.94 25.83 12.22
CA LEU A 215 17.65 26.37 12.61
C LEU A 215 17.71 26.96 14.02
N ASP A 216 17.15 28.15 14.19
CA ASP A 216 16.99 28.73 15.52
C ASP A 216 15.91 28.00 16.33
N ASN A 217 15.73 28.37 17.60
CA ASN A 217 14.76 27.70 18.46
C ASN A 217 13.31 27.94 18.05
N SER A 218 13.00 29.09 17.46
CA SER A 218 11.66 29.43 17.00
C SER A 218 11.31 28.58 15.76
N GLN A 219 12.20 28.53 14.78
CA GLN A 219 12.07 27.69 13.60
C GLN A 219 11.95 26.21 13.98
N THR A 220 12.78 25.74 14.91
CA THR A 220 12.71 24.35 15.35
C THR A 220 11.43 24.04 16.14
N LEU A 221 10.86 25.02 16.85
CA LEU A 221 9.57 24.86 17.52
C LEU A 221 8.44 24.72 16.48
N PHE A 222 8.31 25.69 15.57
CA PHE A 222 7.20 25.75 14.60
C PHE A 222 7.30 24.72 13.48
N LEU A 223 8.48 24.49 12.91
CA LEU A 223 8.62 23.67 11.70
C LEU A 223 8.94 22.18 11.99
N HIS A 224 9.27 21.85 13.24
CA HIS A 224 9.64 20.48 13.62
C HIS A 224 8.92 19.99 14.88
N THR A 225 8.99 20.73 15.99
CA THR A 225 8.51 20.24 17.29
C THR A 225 6.99 20.20 17.36
N MET A 226 6.32 21.27 16.93
CA MET A 226 4.85 21.37 16.89
C MET A 226 4.19 20.38 15.92
N PRO A 227 4.62 20.25 14.64
CA PRO A 227 4.08 19.23 13.74
C PRO A 227 4.26 17.81 14.29
N ARG A 228 5.41 17.53 14.89
CA ARG A 228 5.69 16.23 15.52
C ARG A 228 4.84 16.00 16.76
N TYR A 229 4.51 17.02 17.54
CA TYR A 229 3.59 16.88 18.68
C TYR A 229 2.19 16.50 18.20
N LEU A 230 1.66 17.26 17.21
CA LEU A 230 0.32 17.01 16.68
C LEU A 230 0.21 15.61 16.08
N GLN A 231 1.26 15.11 15.40
CA GLN A 231 1.30 13.76 14.79
C GLN A 231 0.86 12.63 15.76
N TRP A 232 1.09 12.75 17.06
CA TRP A 232 0.81 11.66 18.00
C TRP A 232 -0.48 11.85 18.80
N TYR A 233 -1.18 12.97 18.63
CA TYR A 233 -2.46 13.21 19.30
C TYR A 233 -3.58 12.41 18.59
N PRO A 234 -4.32 11.53 19.28
CA PRO A 234 -5.27 10.62 18.63
C PRO A 234 -6.63 11.22 18.25
N ASP A 235 -6.82 12.53 18.44
CA ASP A 235 -7.84 13.28 17.69
C ASP A 235 -7.29 13.86 16.38
N TYR A 236 -6.60 13.03 15.60
CA TYR A 236 -6.72 13.07 14.13
C TYR A 236 -8.14 12.66 13.66
N GLY A 237 -9.08 12.50 14.60
CA GLY A 237 -10.53 12.36 14.43
C GLY A 237 -11.33 13.66 14.67
N ASP A 238 -10.68 14.83 14.83
CA ASP A 238 -11.30 16.12 14.51
C ASP A 238 -10.76 16.63 13.16
N PRO A 239 -11.40 16.24 12.04
CA PRO A 239 -11.00 16.65 10.71
C PRO A 239 -10.86 18.17 10.58
N GLU A 240 -11.61 18.96 11.36
CA GLU A 240 -11.67 20.41 11.20
C GLU A 240 -10.35 21.10 11.54
N ASN A 241 -9.70 20.69 12.63
CA ASN A 241 -8.42 21.27 13.04
C ASN A 241 -7.31 20.94 12.04
N LEU A 242 -7.26 19.71 11.53
CA LEU A 242 -6.29 19.33 10.51
C LEU A 242 -6.56 20.05 9.19
N ILE A 243 -7.83 20.11 8.74
CA ILE A 243 -8.23 20.86 7.55
C ILE A 243 -7.83 22.33 7.69
N LYS A 244 -8.01 22.93 8.87
CA LYS A 244 -7.59 24.32 9.16
C LYS A 244 -6.08 24.50 9.01
N ILE A 245 -5.28 23.57 9.54
CA ILE A 245 -3.82 23.61 9.39
C ILE A 245 -3.43 23.46 7.92
N LEU A 246 -4.01 22.49 7.20
CA LEU A 246 -3.74 22.27 5.78
C LEU A 246 -4.10 23.50 4.94
N ARG A 247 -5.28 24.09 5.14
CA ARG A 247 -5.67 25.35 4.46
C ARG A 247 -4.67 26.48 4.66
N THR A 248 -4.07 26.53 5.84
CA THR A 248 -3.13 27.60 6.19
C THR A 248 -1.71 27.33 5.68
N LEU A 249 -1.21 26.09 5.84
CA LEU A 249 0.19 25.77 5.62
C LEU A 249 0.47 24.99 4.34
N LEU A 250 -0.45 24.15 3.86
CA LEU A 250 -0.20 23.33 2.67
C LEU A 250 0.02 24.21 1.44
N HIS A 251 -0.82 25.25 1.27
CA HIS A 251 -0.70 26.16 0.16
C HIS A 251 0.65 26.92 0.18
N GLU A 252 1.01 27.45 1.34
CA GLU A 252 2.26 28.20 1.53
C GLU A 252 3.50 27.31 1.38
N PHE A 253 3.44 26.08 1.90
CA PHE A 253 4.48 25.08 1.72
C PHE A 253 4.60 24.66 0.25
N THR A 254 3.48 24.56 -0.47
CA THR A 254 3.46 24.26 -1.91
C THR A 254 4.05 25.41 -2.73
N ALA A 255 3.68 26.66 -2.42
CA ALA A 255 4.25 27.85 -3.06
C ALA A 255 5.77 27.96 -2.82
N TRP A 256 6.23 27.66 -1.61
CA TRP A 256 7.67 27.61 -1.33
C TRP A 256 8.37 26.45 -2.06
N THR A 257 7.87 25.23 -1.96
CA THR A 257 8.51 24.06 -2.60
C THR A 257 8.62 24.26 -4.11
N THR A 258 7.58 24.76 -4.76
CA THR A 258 7.57 25.02 -6.21
C THR A 258 8.50 26.15 -6.64
N SER A 259 8.78 27.14 -5.78
CA SER A 259 9.77 28.19 -6.06
C SER A 259 11.21 27.76 -5.79
N CYS A 260 11.41 26.77 -4.91
CA CYS A 260 12.72 26.24 -4.55
C CYS A 260 13.40 25.57 -5.75
N GLN A 261 14.62 26.01 -6.09
CA GLN A 261 15.41 25.37 -7.13
C GLN A 261 15.88 23.97 -6.69
N PRO A 262 15.78 22.94 -7.56
CA PRO A 262 16.18 21.57 -7.20
C PRO A 262 17.61 21.43 -6.69
N ASP A 263 18.58 22.07 -7.35
CA ASP A 263 19.99 21.99 -6.93
C ASP A 263 20.22 22.66 -5.57
N SER A 264 19.48 23.73 -5.26
CA SER A 264 19.54 24.40 -3.94
C SER A 264 19.08 23.47 -2.82
N TYR A 265 17.99 22.72 -3.03
CA TYR A 265 17.50 21.75 -2.04
C TYR A 265 18.55 20.69 -1.73
N LEU A 266 19.27 20.18 -2.74
CA LEU A 266 20.29 19.15 -2.54
C LEU A 266 21.45 19.62 -1.66
N GLN A 267 21.70 20.93 -1.61
CA GLN A 267 22.75 21.54 -0.81
C GLN A 267 22.33 21.85 0.64
N CYS A 268 21.06 21.62 1.02
CA CYS A 268 20.60 21.91 2.38
C CYS A 268 21.33 21.08 3.45
N SER A 269 21.41 21.64 4.66
CA SER A 269 22.00 20.97 5.83
C SER A 269 21.18 19.75 6.24
N SER A 270 21.81 18.79 6.92
CA SER A 270 21.11 17.59 7.41
C SER A 270 19.97 17.90 8.37
N GLN A 271 20.11 18.97 9.16
CA GLN A 271 19.08 19.45 10.09
C GLN A 271 17.87 20.02 9.35
N VAL A 272 18.11 20.85 8.33
CA VAL A 272 17.05 21.40 7.48
C VAL A 272 16.34 20.29 6.72
N ASN A 273 17.09 19.35 6.11
CA ASN A 273 16.51 18.19 5.43
C ASN A 273 15.63 17.34 6.36
N ALA A 274 16.07 17.09 7.60
CA ALA A 274 15.28 16.35 8.58
C ALA A 274 13.99 17.08 8.96
N MET A 275 14.05 18.40 9.13
CA MET A 275 12.88 19.24 9.41
C MET A 275 11.90 19.29 8.24
N ILE A 276 12.38 19.49 7.00
CA ILE A 276 11.56 19.43 5.79
C ILE A 276 10.87 18.07 5.69
N ARG A 277 11.60 16.96 5.93
CA ARG A 277 11.02 15.61 5.95
C ARG A 277 9.85 15.50 6.94
N GLN A 278 10.02 15.99 8.17
CA GLN A 278 8.96 15.92 9.19
C GLN A 278 7.75 16.81 8.82
N LEU A 279 7.99 18.03 8.37
CA LEU A 279 6.92 18.94 7.94
C LEU A 279 6.14 18.36 6.75
N THR A 280 6.87 17.83 5.77
CA THR A 280 6.29 17.19 4.58
C THR A 280 5.48 15.96 4.97
N TYR A 281 6.02 15.10 5.83
CA TYR A 281 5.29 13.96 6.37
C TYR A 281 3.98 14.39 7.05
N PHE A 282 4.03 15.40 7.91
CA PHE A 282 2.85 15.93 8.60
C PHE A 282 1.78 16.47 7.64
N LEU A 283 2.19 17.26 6.63
CA LEU A 283 1.29 17.87 5.65
C LEU A 283 0.69 16.85 4.67
N ILE A 284 1.41 15.78 4.35
CA ILE A 284 0.95 14.73 3.44
C ILE A 284 0.20 13.63 4.20
N ARG A 285 0.36 13.48 5.51
CA ARG A 285 -0.26 12.39 6.29
C ARG A 285 -1.75 12.09 6.02
N PRO A 286 -2.66 13.08 5.75
CA PRO A 286 -4.01 12.78 5.29
C PRO A 286 -4.09 11.75 4.15
N VAL A 287 -3.14 11.80 3.22
CA VAL A 287 -2.94 10.88 2.09
C VAL A 287 -2.73 9.43 2.55
N GLU A 288 -2.15 9.20 3.74
CA GLU A 288 -1.89 7.86 4.28
C GLU A 288 -3.13 7.24 4.97
N SER A 289 -4.09 8.05 5.39
CA SER A 289 -5.16 7.63 6.32
C SER A 289 -6.38 6.98 5.65
N GLU A 290 -6.41 6.88 4.31
CA GLU A 290 -7.60 6.53 3.49
C GLU A 290 -8.88 7.32 3.85
N ASN A 291 -8.77 8.37 4.68
CA ASN A 291 -9.89 9.14 5.16
C ASN A 291 -10.26 10.19 4.11
N ILE A 292 -11.09 9.77 3.16
CA ILE A 292 -11.55 10.56 2.00
C ILE A 292 -12.10 11.93 2.44
N ASN A 293 -12.65 12.04 3.65
CA ASN A 293 -13.20 13.30 4.18
C ASN A 293 -12.15 14.38 4.44
N ILE A 294 -10.88 14.02 4.68
CA ILE A 294 -9.80 14.97 4.93
C ILE A 294 -9.14 15.41 3.60
N PHE A 295 -9.17 14.53 2.58
CA PHE A 295 -8.69 14.82 1.24
C PHE A 295 -9.81 15.42 0.38
N SER A 296 -9.95 16.74 0.40
CA SER A 296 -10.89 17.45 -0.47
C SER A 296 -10.28 17.76 -1.85
N GLU A 297 -11.14 18.00 -2.85
CA GLU A 297 -10.72 18.55 -4.15
C GLU A 297 -9.92 19.85 -4.00
N GLU A 298 -10.18 20.61 -2.93
CA GLU A 298 -9.47 21.85 -2.56
C GLU A 298 -7.95 21.64 -2.47
N PHE A 299 -7.48 20.53 -1.92
CA PHE A 299 -6.05 20.27 -1.70
C PHE A 299 -5.38 19.50 -2.85
N TYR A 300 -6.16 18.87 -3.73
CA TYR A 300 -5.65 18.01 -4.79
C TYR A 300 -4.62 18.72 -5.69
N SER A 301 -4.90 19.98 -6.07
CA SER A 301 -3.99 20.78 -6.89
C SER A 301 -2.62 20.97 -6.24
N ASP A 302 -2.59 21.24 -4.93
CA ASP A 302 -1.35 21.48 -4.21
C ASP A 302 -0.53 20.19 -4.04
N TYR A 303 -1.19 19.05 -3.79
CA TYR A 303 -0.51 17.75 -3.80
C TYR A 303 0.08 17.41 -5.16
N CYS A 304 -0.64 17.65 -6.27
CA CYS A 304 -0.09 17.43 -7.62
C CYS A 304 1.15 18.26 -7.89
N LYS A 305 1.15 19.55 -7.51
CA LYS A 305 2.34 20.43 -7.61
C LYS A 305 3.50 19.91 -6.77
N LEU A 306 3.22 19.44 -5.55
CA LEU A 306 4.24 18.83 -4.70
C LEU A 306 4.84 17.59 -5.37
N VAL A 307 4.02 16.65 -5.88
CA VAL A 307 4.54 15.44 -6.54
C VAL A 307 5.44 15.80 -7.73
N LEU A 308 5.05 16.76 -8.57
CA LEU A 308 5.88 17.24 -9.67
C LEU A 308 7.22 17.78 -9.17
N GLN A 309 7.19 18.56 -8.10
CA GLN A 309 8.41 19.18 -7.57
C GLN A 309 9.33 18.20 -6.85
N TRP A 310 8.79 17.25 -6.09
CA TRP A 310 9.59 16.19 -5.50
C TRP A 310 10.18 15.25 -6.57
N SER A 311 9.47 15.06 -7.69
CA SER A 311 10.02 14.37 -8.87
C SER A 311 11.14 15.17 -9.54
N SER A 312 11.05 16.51 -9.56
CA SER A 312 12.13 17.38 -10.08
C SER A 312 13.37 17.35 -9.18
N PHE A 313 13.20 17.31 -7.86
CA PHE A 313 14.29 17.10 -6.89
C PHE A 313 14.98 15.75 -7.11
N LEU A 314 14.22 14.69 -7.36
CA LEU A 314 14.77 13.39 -7.70
C LEU A 314 15.58 13.45 -9.02
N SER A 315 15.02 14.09 -10.05
CA SER A 315 15.69 14.25 -11.35
C SER A 315 17.03 14.98 -11.21
N SER A 316 17.07 16.09 -10.46
CA SER A 316 18.30 16.82 -10.16
C SER A 316 19.29 15.95 -9.37
N ALA A 317 18.83 15.23 -8.34
CA ALA A 317 19.71 14.34 -7.56
C ALA A 317 20.37 13.26 -8.43
N LEU A 318 19.62 12.70 -9.39
CA LEU A 318 20.13 11.69 -10.31
C LEU A 318 21.11 12.26 -11.33
N LYS A 319 20.96 13.51 -11.80
CA LYS A 319 21.95 14.14 -12.70
C LYS A 319 23.35 14.20 -12.09
N HIS A 320 23.44 14.30 -10.76
CA HIS A 320 24.70 14.27 -10.00
C HIS A 320 25.17 12.83 -9.70
N HIS A 321 25.12 11.93 -10.69
CA HIS A 321 25.34 10.46 -10.56
C HIS A 321 26.57 10.06 -9.73
N SER A 322 27.67 10.80 -9.78
CA SER A 322 28.90 10.53 -9.01
C SER A 322 28.81 10.84 -7.51
N ASN A 323 27.75 11.52 -7.06
CA ASN A 323 27.59 12.07 -5.71
C ASN A 323 26.35 11.53 -4.96
N ILE A 324 25.65 10.50 -5.46
CA ILE A 324 24.47 9.94 -4.78
C ILE A 324 24.81 9.50 -3.33
N ALA A 325 26.01 8.97 -3.10
CA ALA A 325 26.48 8.65 -1.75
C ALA A 325 26.53 9.88 -0.82
N ASN A 326 26.96 11.04 -1.33
CA ASN A 326 27.00 12.30 -0.60
C ASN A 326 25.60 12.90 -0.39
N LEU A 327 24.65 12.59 -1.29
CA LEU A 327 23.26 13.04 -1.24
C LEU A 327 22.30 12.06 -0.54
N LYS A 328 22.81 10.96 0.02
CA LYS A 328 22.06 9.85 0.61
C LYS A 328 20.85 10.29 1.45
N SER A 329 21.05 11.19 2.41
CA SER A 329 19.95 11.63 3.30
C SER A 329 18.87 12.45 2.59
N LYS A 330 19.22 13.19 1.54
CA LYS A 330 18.28 13.96 0.70
C LYS A 330 17.51 13.02 -0.22
N VAL A 331 18.21 12.11 -0.91
CA VAL A 331 17.59 11.10 -1.78
C VAL A 331 16.63 10.23 -0.98
N GLN A 332 17.05 9.73 0.19
CA GLN A 332 16.16 8.97 1.07
C GLN A 332 14.90 9.76 1.45
N THR A 333 15.04 11.07 1.72
CA THR A 333 13.90 11.94 2.03
C THR A 333 12.98 12.11 0.82
N ILE A 334 13.54 12.39 -0.36
CA ILE A 334 12.78 12.55 -1.61
C ILE A 334 11.97 11.29 -1.91
N VAL A 335 12.60 10.11 -1.89
CA VAL A 335 11.93 8.85 -2.24
C VAL A 335 10.90 8.46 -1.19
N GLN A 336 11.16 8.74 0.10
CA GLN A 336 10.16 8.54 1.16
C GLN A 336 8.93 9.42 0.94
N VAL A 337 9.12 10.69 0.58
CA VAL A 337 7.99 11.59 0.30
C VAL A 337 7.21 11.12 -0.92
N LEU A 338 7.90 10.72 -1.99
CA LEU A 338 7.26 10.14 -3.18
C LEU A 338 6.46 8.87 -2.83
N TYR A 339 6.99 8.00 -1.98
CA TYR A 339 6.25 6.82 -1.51
C TYR A 339 4.98 7.23 -0.76
N ASN A 340 5.06 8.21 0.13
CA ASN A 340 3.88 8.65 0.88
C ASN A 340 2.77 9.15 -0.06
N PHE A 341 3.10 9.84 -1.16
CA PHE A 341 2.12 10.23 -2.18
C PHE A 341 1.42 9.05 -2.87
N THR A 342 2.07 7.88 -2.95
CA THR A 342 1.45 6.68 -3.54
C THR A 342 0.32 6.09 -2.70
N LEU A 343 0.18 6.51 -1.44
CA LEU A 343 -0.81 5.97 -0.51
C LEU A 343 -2.23 6.50 -0.80
N HIS A 344 -2.38 7.62 -1.51
CA HIS A 344 -3.68 8.15 -1.91
C HIS A 344 -3.96 7.92 -3.39
N LEU A 345 -5.13 7.33 -3.71
CA LEU A 345 -5.45 6.90 -5.07
C LEU A 345 -5.41 8.02 -6.12
N ASN A 346 -6.02 9.17 -5.86
CA ASN A 346 -6.07 10.26 -6.85
C ASN A 346 -4.66 10.82 -7.14
N VAL A 347 -3.83 10.93 -6.10
CA VAL A 347 -2.45 11.42 -6.23
C VAL A 347 -1.59 10.37 -6.92
N LEU A 348 -1.79 9.08 -6.61
CA LEU A 348 -1.15 7.96 -7.29
C LEU A 348 -1.50 7.94 -8.79
N ASN A 349 -2.76 8.14 -9.15
CA ASN A 349 -3.19 8.19 -10.55
C ASN A 349 -2.53 9.35 -11.30
N PHE A 350 -2.41 10.53 -10.67
CA PHE A 350 -1.60 11.62 -11.22
C PHE A 350 -0.12 11.24 -11.33
N MET A 351 0.46 10.64 -10.30
CA MET A 351 1.87 10.22 -10.27
C MET A 351 2.21 9.22 -11.38
N LYS A 352 1.28 8.32 -11.75
CA LYS A 352 1.42 7.39 -12.89
C LYS A 352 1.55 8.12 -14.25
N THR A 353 1.10 9.38 -14.35
CA THR A 353 1.21 10.19 -15.58
C THR A 353 2.54 10.94 -15.72
N ILE A 354 3.37 10.97 -14.68
CA ILE A 354 4.62 11.73 -14.68
C ILE A 354 5.67 11.05 -15.57
N PRO A 355 6.16 11.72 -16.63
CA PRO A 355 7.19 11.17 -17.50
C PRO A 355 8.46 10.82 -16.73
N ASP A 356 9.13 9.73 -17.13
CA ASP A 356 10.41 9.28 -16.59
C ASP A 356 10.45 8.94 -15.08
N LEU A 357 9.36 9.07 -14.33
CA LEU A 357 9.36 8.77 -12.90
C LEU A 357 9.72 7.31 -12.62
N ILE A 358 9.16 6.37 -13.41
CA ILE A 358 9.51 4.95 -13.33
C ILE A 358 11.00 4.74 -13.63
N SER A 359 11.54 5.38 -14.68
CA SER A 359 12.95 5.21 -15.06
C SER A 359 13.90 5.80 -14.00
N MET A 360 13.54 6.92 -13.38
CA MET A 360 14.27 7.51 -12.26
C MET A 360 14.27 6.61 -11.02
N LEU A 361 13.12 6.05 -10.66
CA LEU A 361 13.01 5.14 -9.51
C LEU A 361 13.76 3.83 -9.77
N LEU A 362 13.74 3.30 -10.99
CA LEU A 362 14.52 2.11 -11.37
C LEU A 362 16.02 2.33 -11.18
N LYS A 363 16.56 3.50 -11.57
CA LYS A 363 17.98 3.85 -11.32
C LYS A 363 18.34 3.82 -9.83
N LEU A 364 17.42 4.20 -8.95
CA LEU A 364 17.66 4.16 -7.49
C LEU A 364 17.75 2.73 -6.94
N THR A 365 17.11 1.76 -7.60
CA THR A 365 17.22 0.34 -7.23
C THR A 365 18.61 -0.23 -7.48
N GLU A 366 19.46 0.46 -8.25
CA GLU A 366 20.84 0.07 -8.54
C GLU A 366 21.86 0.60 -7.52
N THR A 367 21.43 1.43 -6.57
CA THR A 367 22.30 1.99 -5.53
C THR A 367 22.63 0.97 -4.44
N ASP A 368 23.79 1.05 -3.78
CA ASP A 368 24.16 0.16 -2.67
C ASP A 368 23.43 0.46 -1.34
N HIS A 369 22.33 1.23 -1.39
CA HIS A 369 21.67 1.73 -0.20
C HIS A 369 20.29 1.11 0.01
N ASP A 370 20.24 0.19 0.97
CA ASP A 370 19.07 -0.53 1.43
C ASP A 370 17.77 0.31 1.51
N GLU A 371 17.74 1.40 2.29
CA GLU A 371 16.50 2.22 2.42
C GLU A 371 16.05 2.89 1.12
N ILE A 372 17.00 3.27 0.27
CA ILE A 372 16.70 3.98 -0.97
C ILE A 372 16.14 2.97 -1.97
N GLN A 373 16.78 1.80 -2.08
CA GLN A 373 16.27 0.69 -2.88
C GLN A 373 14.86 0.29 -2.43
N LEU A 374 14.67 0.07 -1.12
CA LEU A 374 13.39 -0.35 -0.58
C LEU A 374 12.28 0.66 -0.88
N ASN A 375 12.47 1.94 -0.57
CA ASN A 375 11.45 2.95 -0.84
C ASN A 375 11.23 3.16 -2.35
N ALA A 376 12.27 3.01 -3.18
CA ALA A 376 12.10 3.03 -4.63
C ALA A 376 11.23 1.87 -5.11
N TYR A 377 11.47 0.65 -4.63
CA TYR A 377 10.60 -0.50 -4.93
C TYR A 377 9.18 -0.28 -4.41
N ARG A 378 8.99 0.30 -3.21
CA ARG A 378 7.66 0.60 -2.70
C ARG A 378 6.86 1.54 -3.62
N CYS A 379 7.51 2.58 -4.14
CA CYS A 379 6.91 3.45 -5.15
C CYS A 379 6.59 2.65 -6.43
N LEU A 380 7.57 1.91 -6.95
CA LEU A 380 7.44 1.13 -8.18
C LEU A 380 6.29 0.13 -8.12
N GLY A 381 6.10 -0.56 -6.99
CA GLY A 381 5.01 -1.52 -6.81
C GLY A 381 3.61 -0.91 -6.88
N LYS A 382 3.47 0.41 -6.70
CA LYS A 382 2.19 1.13 -6.84
C LYS A 382 1.98 1.77 -8.22
N ILE A 383 3.07 2.10 -8.94
CA ILE A 383 2.99 2.81 -10.23
C ILE A 383 3.21 1.93 -11.45
N MET A 384 3.93 0.81 -11.30
CA MET A 384 4.23 -0.07 -12.44
C MET A 384 3.01 -0.90 -12.83
N VAL A 385 2.83 -1.06 -14.14
CA VAL A 385 1.90 -2.03 -14.73
C VAL A 385 2.66 -3.25 -15.28
N GLU A 386 1.94 -4.29 -15.72
CA GLU A 386 2.56 -5.55 -16.14
C GLU A 386 3.61 -5.36 -17.24
N ASN A 387 3.34 -4.46 -18.19
CA ASN A 387 4.27 -4.15 -19.28
C ASN A 387 5.57 -3.51 -18.79
N ASN A 388 5.53 -2.73 -17.71
CA ASN A 388 6.75 -2.15 -17.14
C ASN A 388 7.62 -3.23 -16.53
N ILE A 389 7.03 -4.20 -15.81
CA ILE A 389 7.75 -5.32 -15.19
C ILE A 389 8.39 -6.20 -16.27
N LYS A 390 7.62 -6.55 -17.32
CA LYS A 390 8.11 -7.34 -18.46
C LYS A 390 9.28 -6.67 -19.20
N ALA A 391 9.32 -5.34 -19.20
CA ALA A 391 10.40 -4.57 -19.83
C ALA A 391 11.66 -4.45 -18.97
N MET A 392 11.63 -4.84 -17.68
CA MET A 392 12.82 -4.79 -16.83
C MET A 392 13.84 -5.85 -17.26
N ALA A 393 15.12 -5.50 -17.20
CA ALA A 393 16.20 -6.43 -17.53
C ALA A 393 16.32 -7.58 -16.52
N ASN A 394 16.01 -7.35 -15.24
CA ASN A 394 16.06 -8.38 -14.20
C ASN A 394 14.96 -8.18 -13.13
N PRO A 395 13.72 -8.64 -13.40
CA PRO A 395 12.63 -8.68 -12.42
C PRO A 395 12.96 -9.50 -11.17
N GLY A 396 13.84 -10.50 -11.29
CA GLY A 396 14.29 -11.32 -10.17
C GLY A 396 14.97 -10.52 -9.06
N LYS A 397 15.56 -9.37 -9.38
CA LYS A 397 16.15 -8.46 -8.38
C LYS A 397 15.12 -7.93 -7.38
N ILE A 398 13.86 -7.72 -7.79
CA ILE A 398 12.78 -7.32 -6.89
C ILE A 398 12.60 -8.37 -5.80
N ALA A 399 12.49 -9.64 -6.21
CA ALA A 399 12.33 -10.76 -5.29
C ALA A 399 13.54 -10.89 -4.35
N THR A 400 14.77 -10.78 -4.87
CA THR A 400 16.00 -10.87 -4.08
C THR A 400 16.01 -9.83 -2.96
N VAL A 401 15.79 -8.56 -3.29
CA VAL A 401 15.84 -7.46 -2.33
C VAL A 401 14.78 -7.63 -1.24
N TYR A 402 13.54 -7.98 -1.59
CA TYR A 402 12.49 -8.22 -0.60
C TYR A 402 12.78 -9.41 0.30
N ILE A 403 13.26 -10.53 -0.26
CA ILE A 403 13.61 -11.73 0.51
C ILE A 403 14.74 -11.42 1.50
N ASP A 404 15.77 -10.69 1.08
CA ASP A 404 16.90 -10.33 1.95
C ASP A 404 16.47 -9.40 3.09
N PHE A 405 15.63 -8.40 2.81
CA PHE A 405 15.06 -7.55 3.86
C PHE A 405 14.19 -8.33 4.84
N ILE A 406 13.35 -9.23 4.35
CA ILE A 406 12.50 -10.08 5.21
C ILE A 406 13.38 -10.95 6.10
N ARG A 407 14.38 -11.65 5.55
CA ARG A 407 15.32 -12.47 6.33
C ARG A 407 16.04 -11.68 7.43
N ASN A 408 16.42 -10.43 7.14
CA ASN A 408 17.13 -9.57 8.09
C ASN A 408 16.25 -8.90 9.15
N THR A 409 14.92 -8.97 9.01
CA THR A 409 13.97 -8.26 9.89
C THR A 409 12.99 -9.18 10.63
N ILE A 410 12.68 -10.36 10.08
CA ILE A 410 11.65 -11.28 10.61
C ILE A 410 11.89 -11.73 12.05
N ASP A 411 13.15 -11.83 12.49
CA ASP A 411 13.53 -12.30 13.83
C ASP A 411 14.04 -11.18 14.76
N ASP A 412 14.03 -9.92 14.32
CA ASP A 412 14.58 -8.77 15.07
C ASP A 412 13.46 -7.99 15.77
N PRO A 413 13.33 -8.06 17.11
CA PRO A 413 12.27 -7.36 17.85
C PRO A 413 12.31 -5.84 17.65
N GLY A 414 13.50 -5.28 17.42
CA GLY A 414 13.70 -3.85 17.19
C GLY A 414 13.27 -3.39 15.79
N LYS A 415 12.89 -4.31 14.90
CA LYS A 415 12.48 -4.01 13.51
C LYS A 415 11.07 -4.48 13.17
N THR A 416 10.24 -4.79 14.16
CA THR A 416 8.86 -5.28 13.97
C THR A 416 8.03 -4.37 13.04
N GLU A 417 7.96 -3.06 13.29
CA GLU A 417 7.20 -2.14 12.43
C GLU A 417 7.71 -2.10 10.98
N ARG A 418 9.03 -2.23 10.81
CA ARG A 418 9.67 -2.26 9.50
C ARG A 418 9.29 -3.55 8.77
N PHE A 419 9.28 -4.68 9.46
CA PHE A 419 8.89 -5.97 8.92
C PHE A 419 7.42 -5.97 8.48
N ASP A 420 6.50 -5.45 9.31
CA ASP A 420 5.08 -5.29 8.95
C ASP A 420 4.91 -4.48 7.66
N SER A 421 5.64 -3.36 7.57
CA SER A 421 5.63 -2.47 6.42
C SER A 421 6.22 -3.12 5.16
N LEU A 422 7.20 -4.01 5.30
CA LEU A 422 7.80 -4.78 4.20
C LEU A 422 6.81 -5.78 3.61
N LEU A 423 6.09 -6.55 4.44
CA LEU A 423 5.08 -7.49 3.96
C LEU A 423 3.95 -6.77 3.22
N LYS A 424 3.47 -5.66 3.77
CA LYS A 424 2.45 -4.83 3.11
C LYS A 424 2.90 -4.32 1.75
N SER A 425 4.16 -3.90 1.60
CA SER A 425 4.64 -3.43 0.31
C SER A 425 4.96 -4.55 -0.69
N LEU A 426 5.36 -5.73 -0.20
CA LEU A 426 5.53 -6.93 -1.04
C LEU A 426 4.20 -7.30 -1.71
N LYS A 427 3.07 -7.22 -0.99
CA LYS A 427 1.74 -7.49 -1.54
C LYS A 427 1.44 -6.71 -2.83
N ASN A 428 1.95 -5.48 -2.97
CA ASN A 428 1.77 -4.67 -4.19
C ASN A 428 2.48 -5.26 -5.42
N PHE A 429 3.53 -6.06 -5.25
CA PHE A 429 4.22 -6.73 -6.35
C PHE A 429 3.68 -8.11 -6.66
N VAL A 430 3.03 -8.76 -5.69
CA VAL A 430 2.45 -10.10 -5.87
C VAL A 430 1.21 -10.07 -6.76
N GLN A 431 0.84 -8.94 -7.36
CA GLN A 431 -0.13 -8.90 -8.46
C GLN A 431 0.50 -9.18 -9.84
N HIS A 432 1.83 -9.12 -9.96
CA HIS A 432 2.57 -9.29 -11.22
C HIS A 432 3.13 -10.70 -11.37
N ASP A 433 2.80 -11.38 -12.47
CA ASP A 433 3.05 -12.81 -12.62
C ASP A 433 4.54 -13.17 -12.68
N GLN A 434 5.35 -12.32 -13.30
CA GLN A 434 6.79 -12.52 -13.37
C GLN A 434 7.46 -12.39 -11.98
N VAL A 435 6.98 -11.48 -11.13
CA VAL A 435 7.53 -11.31 -9.77
C VAL A 435 7.12 -12.47 -8.88
N LYS A 436 5.87 -12.95 -8.97
CA LYS A 436 5.40 -14.15 -8.26
C LYS A 436 6.30 -15.36 -8.57
N THR A 437 6.59 -15.57 -9.85
CA THR A 437 7.45 -16.66 -10.31
C THR A 437 8.85 -16.57 -9.69
N GLU A 438 9.45 -15.38 -9.67
CA GLU A 438 10.79 -15.18 -9.10
C GLU A 438 10.81 -15.30 -7.57
N LEU A 439 9.75 -14.85 -6.88
CA LEU A 439 9.61 -15.02 -5.43
C LEU A 439 9.57 -16.50 -5.03
N ILE A 440 8.84 -17.33 -5.80
CA ILE A 440 8.76 -18.79 -5.56
C ILE A 440 10.13 -19.43 -5.77
N LYS A 441 10.76 -19.20 -6.93
CA LYS A 441 12.10 -19.74 -7.26
C LYS A 441 13.17 -19.37 -6.23
N GLN A 442 13.12 -18.16 -5.70
CA GLN A 442 14.11 -17.66 -4.72
C GLN A 442 13.79 -18.02 -3.26
N GLY A 443 12.70 -18.76 -3.02
CA GLY A 443 12.40 -19.36 -1.73
C GLY A 443 11.72 -18.42 -0.72
N ILE A 444 10.71 -17.65 -1.14
CA ILE A 444 9.90 -16.83 -0.22
C ILE A 444 8.99 -17.68 0.68
N LEU A 445 8.48 -18.83 0.18
CA LEU A 445 7.39 -19.59 0.82
C LEU A 445 7.71 -20.01 2.26
N PRO A 446 8.91 -20.52 2.59
CA PRO A 446 9.25 -20.87 3.98
C PRO A 446 9.16 -19.69 4.95
N LEU A 447 9.54 -18.49 4.51
CA LEU A 447 9.50 -17.27 5.32
C LEU A 447 8.05 -16.87 5.62
N LEU A 448 7.16 -16.97 4.62
CA LEU A 448 5.73 -16.67 4.79
C LEU A 448 5.02 -17.73 5.63
N MET A 449 5.32 -19.01 5.45
CA MET A 449 4.78 -20.08 6.30
C MET A 449 5.16 -19.88 7.77
N LYS A 450 6.41 -19.49 8.05
CA LYS A 450 6.88 -19.12 9.40
C LYS A 450 6.03 -17.99 10.01
N CYS A 451 5.69 -16.97 9.21
CA CYS A 451 4.84 -15.87 9.66
C CYS A 451 3.46 -16.35 10.11
N VAL A 452 2.88 -17.35 9.43
CA VAL A 452 1.53 -17.86 9.72
C VAL A 452 1.53 -18.77 10.96
N VAL A 453 2.53 -19.65 11.09
CA VAL A 453 2.61 -20.66 12.15
C VAL A 453 2.98 -20.06 13.50
N GLU A 454 3.92 -19.13 13.56
CA GLU A 454 4.42 -18.62 14.83
C GLU A 454 3.48 -17.59 15.47
N VAL A 455 3.01 -17.89 16.69
CA VAL A 455 2.04 -17.07 17.44
C VAL A 455 2.55 -15.69 17.83
N ARG A 456 3.88 -15.47 17.86
CA ARG A 456 4.49 -14.17 18.21
C ARG A 456 4.18 -13.05 17.20
N PHE A 457 3.78 -13.39 15.99
CA PHE A 457 3.51 -12.41 14.94
C PHE A 457 2.11 -11.82 15.08
N ASP A 458 2.00 -10.51 14.81
CA ASP A 458 0.72 -9.78 14.87
C ASP A 458 -0.32 -10.43 13.93
N PRO A 459 -1.54 -10.72 14.43
CA PRO A 459 -2.56 -11.42 13.66
C PRO A 459 -2.99 -10.68 12.38
N ILE A 460 -3.02 -9.34 12.41
CA ILE A 460 -3.56 -8.52 11.32
C ILE A 460 -2.42 -8.01 10.43
N LYS A 461 -1.39 -7.41 11.03
CA LYS A 461 -0.30 -6.76 10.29
C LYS A 461 0.65 -7.75 9.63
N VAL A 462 0.78 -8.96 10.16
CA VAL A 462 1.70 -9.98 9.68
C VAL A 462 0.97 -11.23 9.18
N ARG A 463 0.24 -11.94 10.06
CA ARG A 463 -0.30 -13.28 9.73
C ARG A 463 -1.33 -13.22 8.59
N GLN A 464 -2.28 -12.28 8.66
CA GLN A 464 -3.25 -12.06 7.59
C GLN A 464 -2.56 -11.68 6.28
N VAL A 465 -1.64 -10.71 6.30
CA VAL A 465 -0.92 -10.26 5.11
C VAL A 465 -0.11 -11.41 4.48
N ALA A 466 0.53 -12.24 5.29
CA ALA A 466 1.26 -13.41 4.83
C ALA A 466 0.34 -14.43 4.15
N LEU A 467 -0.83 -14.72 4.73
CA LEU A 467 -1.83 -15.59 4.11
C LEU A 467 -2.35 -15.05 2.78
N GLU A 468 -2.61 -13.75 2.68
CA GLU A 468 -3.04 -13.11 1.43
C GLU A 468 -1.96 -13.18 0.34
N ILE A 469 -0.68 -13.00 0.71
CA ILE A 469 0.44 -13.18 -0.21
C ILE A 469 0.54 -14.65 -0.65
N LEU A 470 0.44 -15.60 0.28
CA LEU A 470 0.47 -17.03 -0.03
C LEU A 470 -0.68 -17.45 -0.96
N LEU A 471 -1.88 -16.90 -0.74
CA LEU A 471 -3.02 -17.11 -1.64
C LEU A 471 -2.72 -16.55 -3.04
N ALA A 472 -2.17 -15.35 -3.15
CA ALA A 472 -1.79 -14.79 -4.44
C ALA A 472 -0.68 -15.60 -5.17
N LEU A 473 0.23 -16.23 -4.42
CA LEU A 473 1.25 -17.14 -4.96
C LEU A 473 0.68 -18.53 -5.33
N SER A 474 -0.39 -18.98 -4.68
CA SER A 474 -1.02 -20.28 -4.91
C SER A 474 -1.72 -20.40 -6.28
N PHE A 475 -1.84 -19.32 -7.04
CA PHE A 475 -2.22 -19.41 -8.46
C PHE A 475 -1.14 -20.10 -9.33
N PHE A 476 0.04 -20.39 -8.78
CA PHE A 476 1.08 -21.19 -9.42
C PHE A 476 1.11 -22.59 -8.81
N ASN A 477 1.02 -23.62 -9.67
CA ASN A 477 0.98 -25.02 -9.25
C ASN A 477 2.18 -25.43 -8.38
N GLU A 478 3.37 -24.91 -8.67
CA GLU A 478 4.58 -25.16 -7.87
C GLU A 478 4.42 -24.72 -6.41
N ALA A 479 3.86 -23.52 -6.18
CA ALA A 479 3.59 -23.02 -4.84
C ALA A 479 2.56 -23.90 -4.11
N CYS A 480 1.48 -24.30 -4.79
CA CYS A 480 0.48 -25.21 -4.23
C CYS A 480 1.10 -26.53 -3.74
N LEU A 481 1.99 -27.13 -4.52
CA LEU A 481 2.64 -28.39 -4.13
C LEU A 481 3.49 -28.22 -2.86
N ILE A 482 4.29 -27.16 -2.80
CA ILE A 482 5.16 -26.88 -1.65
C ILE A 482 4.33 -26.61 -0.38
N LEU A 483 3.25 -25.83 -0.50
CA LEU A 483 2.39 -25.49 0.64
C LEU A 483 1.67 -26.72 1.20
N LYS A 484 1.12 -27.58 0.33
CA LYS A 484 0.42 -28.81 0.75
C LYS A 484 1.34 -29.83 1.42
N GLN A 485 2.63 -29.83 1.09
CA GLN A 485 3.61 -30.74 1.70
C GLN A 485 3.97 -30.36 3.15
N ASN A 486 3.68 -29.12 3.59
CA ASN A 486 3.97 -28.68 4.94
C ASN A 486 2.75 -28.92 5.86
N GLU A 487 2.72 -30.07 6.54
CA GLU A 487 1.60 -30.45 7.42
C GLU A 487 1.37 -29.45 8.56
N ASP A 488 2.44 -28.92 9.15
CA ASP A 488 2.35 -27.98 10.27
C ASP A 488 1.66 -26.68 9.85
N PHE A 489 2.07 -26.14 8.70
CA PHE A 489 1.43 -24.99 8.07
C PHE A 489 -0.04 -25.25 7.73
N MET A 490 -0.36 -26.41 7.14
CA MET A 490 -1.74 -26.76 6.78
C MET A 490 -2.64 -26.89 8.02
N ASN A 491 -2.16 -27.53 9.09
CA ASN A 491 -2.90 -27.68 10.34
C ASN A 491 -3.16 -26.33 11.02
N HIS A 492 -2.16 -25.44 11.07
CA HIS A 492 -2.33 -24.08 11.59
C HIS A 492 -3.30 -23.27 10.74
N SER A 493 -3.24 -23.39 9.41
CA SER A 493 -4.17 -22.71 8.51
C SER A 493 -5.62 -23.18 8.72
N ARG A 494 -5.87 -24.48 8.91
CA ARG A 494 -7.21 -25.01 9.23
C ARG A 494 -7.71 -24.50 10.58
N SER A 495 -6.84 -24.50 11.60
CA SER A 495 -7.15 -23.92 12.91
C SER A 495 -7.53 -22.44 12.81
N LEU A 496 -6.83 -21.65 11.99
CA LEU A 496 -7.17 -20.24 11.76
C LEU A 496 -8.50 -20.04 11.02
N ALA A 497 -8.87 -20.95 10.12
CA ALA A 497 -10.13 -20.90 9.39
C ALA A 497 -11.34 -21.32 10.26
N GLU A 498 -11.13 -22.23 11.22
CA GLU A 498 -12.19 -22.76 12.11
C GLU A 498 -12.45 -21.87 13.34
N ASN A 499 -11.41 -21.19 13.85
CA ASN A 499 -11.51 -20.37 15.05
C ASN A 499 -12.06 -18.97 14.74
N ALA A 500 -13.38 -18.82 14.78
CA ALA A 500 -14.05 -17.53 14.65
C ALA A 500 -13.75 -16.63 15.87
N ASN A 501 -12.84 -15.67 15.71
CA ASN A 501 -12.73 -14.52 16.58
C ASN A 501 -13.23 -13.27 15.84
N SER A 502 -14.29 -12.63 16.36
CA SER A 502 -14.86 -11.40 15.78
C SER A 502 -13.81 -10.31 15.58
N ASP A 503 -12.79 -10.26 16.45
CA ASP A 503 -11.75 -9.25 16.42
C ASP A 503 -10.77 -9.45 15.24
N HIS A 504 -10.79 -10.62 14.58
CA HIS A 504 -9.83 -11.01 13.53
C HIS A 504 -10.49 -11.66 12.30
N ALA A 505 -11.70 -11.25 11.92
CA ALA A 505 -12.42 -11.82 10.77
C ALA A 505 -11.61 -11.82 9.45
N GLY A 506 -10.78 -10.80 9.21
CA GLY A 506 -9.91 -10.74 8.02
C GLY A 506 -8.86 -11.85 7.97
N LEU A 507 -8.32 -12.25 9.12
CA LEU A 507 -7.36 -13.35 9.24
C LEU A 507 -8.01 -14.69 8.90
N GLN A 508 -9.22 -14.92 9.43
CA GLN A 508 -10.01 -16.11 9.14
C GLN A 508 -10.31 -16.22 7.64
N ARG A 509 -10.80 -15.13 7.03
CA ARG A 509 -11.09 -15.06 5.59
C ARG A 509 -9.88 -15.37 4.73
N ALA A 510 -8.70 -14.86 5.09
CA ALA A 510 -7.46 -15.14 4.37
C ALA A 510 -7.08 -16.64 4.45
N ALA A 511 -7.25 -17.26 5.62
CA ALA A 511 -7.01 -18.69 5.81
C ALA A 511 -8.01 -19.55 5.02
N GLU A 512 -9.30 -19.21 5.06
CA GLU A 512 -10.35 -19.89 4.28
C GLU A 512 -10.08 -19.80 2.77
N GLY A 513 -9.72 -18.63 2.26
CA GLY A 513 -9.39 -18.42 0.85
C GLY A 513 -8.22 -19.27 0.39
N LEU A 514 -7.16 -19.33 1.20
CA LEU A 514 -6.01 -20.18 0.91
C LEU A 514 -6.35 -21.67 0.93
N LEU A 515 -7.04 -22.14 1.96
CA LEU A 515 -7.45 -23.54 2.04
C LEU A 515 -8.39 -23.93 0.92
N TRP A 516 -9.30 -23.05 0.50
CA TRP A 516 -10.16 -23.29 -0.66
C TRP A 516 -9.32 -23.55 -1.92
N LYS A 517 -8.35 -22.69 -2.20
CA LYS A 517 -7.44 -22.83 -3.35
C LYS A 517 -6.57 -24.09 -3.26
N LEU A 518 -6.12 -24.45 -2.07
CA LEU A 518 -5.26 -25.63 -1.88
C LEU A 518 -6.04 -26.96 -1.87
N GLU A 519 -7.24 -27.03 -1.32
CA GLU A 519 -7.91 -28.32 -1.07
C GLU A 519 -9.17 -28.51 -1.91
N LYS A 520 -9.98 -27.46 -2.09
CA LYS A 520 -11.40 -27.60 -2.48
C LYS A 520 -11.71 -27.21 -3.91
N GLU A 521 -10.92 -26.32 -4.51
CA GLU A 521 -11.15 -25.83 -5.86
C GLU A 521 -11.12 -26.97 -6.89
N ASN A 522 -10.12 -27.85 -6.84
CA ASN A 522 -10.03 -29.00 -7.76
C ASN A 522 -11.22 -29.97 -7.63
N GLU A 523 -11.73 -30.19 -6.41
CA GLU A 523 -12.89 -31.05 -6.18
C GLU A 523 -14.19 -30.40 -6.70
N ALA A 524 -14.30 -29.08 -6.61
CA ALA A 524 -15.44 -28.33 -7.10
C ALA A 524 -15.43 -28.22 -8.64
N VAL A 525 -14.26 -27.95 -9.24
CA VAL A 525 -14.06 -27.91 -10.70
C VAL A 525 -14.35 -29.27 -11.34
N ALA A 526 -13.99 -30.38 -10.69
CA ALA A 526 -14.25 -31.73 -11.18
C ALA A 526 -15.74 -32.13 -11.24
N LYS A 527 -16.63 -31.40 -10.56
CA LYS A 527 -18.08 -31.62 -10.67
C LYS A 527 -18.59 -30.91 -11.92
N PRO A 528 -19.11 -31.62 -12.94
CA PRO A 528 -19.74 -30.95 -14.08
C PRO A 528 -20.87 -30.06 -13.56
N SER A 529 -21.00 -28.86 -14.11
CA SER A 529 -22.16 -27.99 -13.92
C SER A 529 -23.39 -28.72 -14.44
N ILE A 530 -23.99 -29.55 -13.60
CA ILE A 530 -25.30 -30.14 -13.85
C ILE A 530 -26.25 -28.96 -14.09
N LEU A 531 -27.08 -29.09 -15.13
CA LEU A 531 -28.06 -28.10 -15.61
C LEU A 531 -29.10 -27.79 -14.51
N TYR A 532 -28.70 -27.10 -13.44
CA TYR A 532 -29.60 -26.58 -12.43
C TYR A 532 -30.23 -25.30 -12.97
N SER A 533 -31.51 -25.07 -12.66
CA SER A 533 -32.09 -23.74 -12.77
C SER A 533 -31.23 -22.81 -11.91
N HIS A 534 -30.46 -21.92 -12.54
CA HIS A 534 -29.63 -20.96 -11.83
C HIS A 534 -30.49 -20.20 -10.84
N LYS A 535 -30.06 -20.15 -9.57
CA LYS A 535 -30.79 -19.46 -8.53
C LYS A 535 -30.80 -17.96 -8.80
N TYR A 536 -29.70 -17.42 -9.30
CA TYR A 536 -29.51 -16.00 -9.59
C TYR A 536 -29.29 -15.79 -11.09
N ASN A 537 -29.80 -14.69 -11.62
CA ASN A 537 -29.46 -14.28 -12.98
C ASN A 537 -28.05 -13.70 -13.02
N ILE A 538 -27.64 -13.03 -11.94
CA ILE A 538 -26.42 -12.22 -11.93
C ILE A 538 -25.74 -12.33 -10.57
N MET A 539 -24.45 -12.58 -10.55
CA MET A 539 -23.56 -12.27 -9.43
C MET A 539 -22.73 -11.04 -9.78
N ILE A 540 -22.56 -10.11 -8.84
CA ILE A 540 -21.69 -8.95 -8.99
C ILE A 540 -20.43 -9.15 -8.14
N SER A 541 -19.29 -9.34 -8.81
CA SER A 541 -17.98 -9.36 -8.17
C SER A 541 -17.35 -7.97 -8.26
N TYR A 542 -16.99 -7.39 -7.11
CA TYR A 542 -16.47 -6.02 -7.02
C TYR A 542 -15.49 -5.86 -5.85
N ALA A 543 -14.59 -4.86 -5.95
CA ALA A 543 -13.76 -4.46 -4.83
C ALA A 543 -14.53 -3.54 -3.88
N HIS A 544 -14.34 -3.67 -2.56
CA HIS A 544 -15.03 -2.87 -1.53
C HIS A 544 -15.03 -1.35 -1.82
N LYS A 545 -13.94 -0.82 -2.40
CA LYS A 545 -13.82 0.59 -2.78
C LYS A 545 -14.86 1.05 -3.81
N ASN A 546 -15.40 0.14 -4.61
CA ASN A 546 -16.40 0.41 -5.65
C ASN A 546 -17.84 0.07 -5.19
N GLN A 547 -18.06 -0.14 -3.87
CA GLN A 547 -19.34 -0.60 -3.33
C GLN A 547 -20.53 0.29 -3.68
N GLU A 548 -20.37 1.62 -3.61
CA GLU A 548 -21.47 2.56 -3.87
C GLU A 548 -22.05 2.40 -5.27
N LEU A 549 -21.20 2.44 -6.31
CA LEU A 549 -21.62 2.24 -7.69
C LEU A 549 -22.18 0.82 -7.93
N CYS A 550 -21.58 -0.20 -7.34
CA CYS A 550 -22.05 -1.59 -7.50
C CYS A 550 -23.41 -1.82 -6.82
N LEU A 551 -23.67 -1.15 -5.70
CA LEU A 551 -24.99 -1.14 -5.05
C LEU A 551 -26.04 -0.44 -5.93
N GLN A 552 -25.68 0.66 -6.60
CA GLN A 552 -26.58 1.33 -7.55
C GLN A 552 -26.92 0.41 -8.73
N ILE A 553 -25.91 -0.25 -9.33
CA ILE A 553 -26.11 -1.23 -10.42
C ILE A 553 -27.02 -2.37 -9.94
N HIS A 554 -26.75 -2.94 -8.76
CA HIS A 554 -27.59 -3.97 -8.15
C HIS A 554 -29.05 -3.52 -8.01
N GLN A 555 -29.28 -2.31 -7.45
CA GLN A 555 -30.64 -1.79 -7.24
C GLN A 555 -31.40 -1.65 -8.54
N GLU A 556 -30.76 -1.17 -9.61
CA GLU A 556 -31.40 -1.03 -10.91
C GLU A 556 -31.70 -2.36 -11.58
N LEU A 557 -30.78 -3.34 -11.51
CA LEU A 557 -31.03 -4.69 -12.02
C LEU A 557 -32.21 -5.36 -11.31
N VAL A 558 -32.30 -5.23 -9.97
CA VAL A 558 -33.43 -5.77 -9.19
C VAL A 558 -34.75 -5.08 -9.55
N LYS A 559 -34.75 -3.75 -9.75
CA LYS A 559 -35.95 -3.01 -10.21
C LYS A 559 -36.44 -3.51 -11.57
N HIS A 560 -35.54 -3.99 -12.42
CA HIS A 560 -35.85 -4.55 -13.73
C HIS A 560 -36.15 -6.05 -13.72
N GLY A 561 -36.27 -6.66 -12.53
CA GLY A 561 -36.74 -8.04 -12.36
C GLY A 561 -35.66 -9.11 -12.34
N PHE A 562 -34.37 -8.75 -12.37
CA PHE A 562 -33.28 -9.72 -12.24
C PHE A 562 -33.10 -10.15 -10.79
N ASN A 563 -32.86 -11.44 -10.56
CA ASN A 563 -32.39 -11.95 -9.27
C ASN A 563 -30.86 -11.79 -9.19
N VAL A 564 -30.40 -10.86 -8.36
CA VAL A 564 -28.98 -10.47 -8.28
C VAL A 564 -28.39 -10.86 -6.94
N TRP A 565 -27.26 -11.55 -6.96
CA TRP A 565 -26.43 -11.78 -5.79
C TRP A 565 -25.31 -10.74 -5.69
N LEU A 566 -25.14 -10.17 -4.49
CA LEU A 566 -24.12 -9.18 -4.16
C LEU A 566 -23.68 -9.39 -2.71
N ASP A 567 -22.37 -9.53 -2.47
CA ASP A 567 -21.82 -9.65 -1.12
C ASP A 567 -21.85 -8.29 -0.40
N ARG A 568 -22.96 -7.98 0.29
CA ARG A 568 -23.19 -6.66 0.90
C ARG A 568 -22.32 -6.37 2.13
N GLU A 569 -21.75 -7.40 2.74
CA GLU A 569 -21.04 -7.31 4.03
C GLU A 569 -19.58 -7.75 3.88
N CYS A 570 -18.83 -7.20 2.91
CA CYS A 570 -17.45 -7.59 2.52
C CYS A 570 -16.42 -7.84 3.66
N LEU A 571 -16.74 -7.57 4.93
CA LEU A 571 -15.92 -7.91 6.09
C LEU A 571 -16.38 -9.18 6.84
N HIS A 572 -17.66 -9.57 6.82
CA HIS A 572 -18.24 -10.66 7.66
C HIS A 572 -19.27 -11.60 6.99
N GLY A 573 -19.78 -11.33 5.77
CA GLY A 573 -21.04 -11.97 5.32
C GLY A 573 -20.95 -13.35 4.67
N SER A 574 -20.00 -13.57 3.76
CA SER A 574 -19.98 -14.77 2.91
C SER A 574 -18.67 -15.55 3.07
N THR A 575 -18.74 -16.77 3.58
CA THR A 575 -17.60 -17.71 3.53
C THR A 575 -17.20 -17.95 2.07
N MET A 576 -15.94 -18.34 1.81
CA MET A 576 -15.50 -18.66 0.44
C MET A 576 -16.39 -19.70 -0.24
N ILE A 577 -16.97 -20.61 0.55
CA ILE A 577 -17.97 -21.60 0.10
C ILE A 577 -19.27 -20.91 -0.37
N GLY A 578 -19.74 -19.90 0.36
CA GLY A 578 -20.90 -19.10 -0.04
C GLY A 578 -20.69 -18.35 -1.36
N ILE A 579 -19.48 -17.80 -1.56
CA ILE A 579 -19.09 -17.12 -2.80
C ILE A 579 -19.02 -18.10 -3.97
N ALA A 580 -18.36 -19.26 -3.78
CA ALA A 580 -18.29 -20.32 -4.80
C ALA A 580 -19.70 -20.80 -5.19
N ASN A 581 -20.57 -21.03 -4.20
CA ASN A 581 -21.97 -21.38 -4.44
C ASN A 581 -22.72 -20.28 -5.21
N ALA A 582 -22.46 -19.00 -4.94
CA ALA A 582 -23.09 -17.90 -5.67
C ALA A 582 -22.66 -17.89 -7.14
N ILE A 583 -21.36 -18.07 -7.41
CA ILE A 583 -20.79 -18.17 -8.76
C ILE A 583 -21.45 -19.34 -9.52
N GLU A 584 -21.48 -20.53 -8.91
CA GLU A 584 -22.05 -21.74 -9.52
C GLU A 584 -23.55 -21.65 -9.80
N ASN A 585 -24.28 -20.84 -9.03
CA ASN A 585 -25.73 -20.67 -9.16
C ASN A 585 -26.13 -19.37 -9.87
N SER A 586 -25.20 -18.70 -10.55
CA SER A 586 -25.45 -17.47 -11.31
C SER A 586 -25.30 -17.69 -12.81
N GLU A 587 -26.23 -17.16 -13.61
CA GLU A 587 -26.14 -17.22 -15.08
C GLU A 587 -25.00 -16.34 -15.60
N ASN A 588 -24.87 -15.14 -15.04
CA ASN A 588 -23.86 -14.15 -15.40
C ASN A 588 -23.07 -13.72 -14.17
N VAL A 589 -21.78 -13.44 -14.35
CA VAL A 589 -20.90 -12.86 -13.33
C VAL A 589 -20.38 -11.53 -13.85
N LEU A 590 -20.80 -10.43 -13.25
CA LEU A 590 -20.26 -9.11 -13.55
C LEU A 590 -18.89 -8.97 -12.88
N ILE A 591 -17.87 -8.68 -13.67
CA ILE A 591 -16.51 -8.43 -13.20
C ILE A 591 -16.33 -6.90 -13.15
N CYS A 592 -16.54 -6.29 -11.98
CA CYS A 592 -16.42 -4.84 -11.79
C CYS A 592 -14.95 -4.41 -11.64
N MET A 593 -14.30 -4.19 -12.79
CA MET A 593 -12.88 -3.93 -12.95
C MET A 593 -12.46 -2.52 -12.48
N SER A 594 -11.44 -2.51 -11.64
CA SER A 594 -10.74 -1.33 -11.12
C SER A 594 -9.31 -1.72 -10.71
N ASN A 595 -8.47 -0.75 -10.37
CA ASN A 595 -7.14 -1.04 -9.79
C ASN A 595 -7.29 -1.80 -8.46
N ALA A 596 -8.28 -1.42 -7.64
CA ALA A 596 -8.58 -2.11 -6.38
C ALA A 596 -9.07 -3.56 -6.60
N TYR A 597 -9.82 -3.81 -7.68
CA TYR A 597 -10.23 -5.16 -8.06
C TYR A 597 -9.02 -6.02 -8.44
N LYS A 598 -8.11 -5.47 -9.26
CA LYS A 598 -6.89 -6.18 -9.67
C LYS A 598 -5.95 -6.50 -8.49
N GLU A 599 -5.85 -5.61 -7.52
CA GLU A 599 -5.02 -5.77 -6.31
C GLU A 599 -5.64 -6.71 -5.26
N SER A 600 -6.93 -7.02 -5.36
CA SER A 600 -7.65 -7.87 -4.41
C SER A 600 -7.48 -9.34 -4.77
N VAL A 601 -6.74 -10.07 -3.93
CA VAL A 601 -6.57 -11.52 -4.07
C VAL A 601 -7.91 -12.27 -4.03
N TYR A 602 -8.89 -11.77 -3.28
CA TYR A 602 -10.23 -12.36 -3.22
C TYR A 602 -11.00 -12.17 -4.53
N CYS A 603 -10.96 -10.96 -5.12
CA CYS A 603 -11.54 -10.71 -6.44
C CYS A 603 -10.83 -11.52 -7.54
N GLN A 604 -9.52 -11.72 -7.40
CA GLN A 604 -8.75 -12.62 -8.27
C GLN A 604 -9.25 -14.06 -8.14
N SER A 605 -9.44 -14.57 -6.92
CA SER A 605 -10.00 -15.92 -6.68
C SER A 605 -11.39 -16.07 -7.29
N GLU A 606 -12.28 -15.10 -7.08
CA GLU A 606 -13.63 -15.10 -7.67
C GLU A 606 -13.61 -15.14 -9.20
N ALA A 607 -12.80 -14.26 -9.82
CA ALA A 607 -12.70 -14.18 -11.27
C ALA A 607 -12.10 -15.46 -11.88
N HIS A 608 -11.05 -16.03 -11.28
CA HIS A 608 -10.48 -17.30 -11.75
C HIS A 608 -11.47 -18.44 -11.59
N TYR A 609 -12.15 -18.53 -10.45
CA TYR A 609 -13.13 -19.58 -10.21
C TYR A 609 -14.27 -19.50 -11.23
N ALA A 610 -14.84 -18.31 -11.45
CA ALA A 610 -15.89 -18.11 -12.44
C ALA A 610 -15.40 -18.43 -13.87
N PHE A 611 -14.16 -18.08 -14.20
CA PHE A 611 -13.54 -18.42 -15.48
C PHE A 611 -13.36 -19.94 -15.67
N GLU A 612 -12.81 -20.64 -14.67
CA GLU A 612 -12.59 -22.09 -14.68
C GLU A 612 -13.90 -22.89 -14.74
N ARG A 613 -14.97 -22.36 -14.14
CA ARG A 613 -16.32 -22.94 -14.23
C ARG A 613 -17.04 -22.65 -15.55
N GLY A 614 -16.45 -21.85 -16.44
CA GLY A 614 -17.06 -21.44 -17.69
C GLY A 614 -18.28 -20.52 -17.49
N CYS A 615 -18.35 -19.80 -16.37
CA CYS A 615 -19.41 -18.83 -16.13
C CYS A 615 -19.35 -17.69 -17.17
N ARG A 616 -20.50 -17.08 -17.45
CA ARG A 616 -20.57 -15.94 -18.37
C ARG A 616 -20.07 -14.69 -17.70
N LEU A 617 -18.87 -14.27 -18.05
CA LEU A 617 -18.27 -13.07 -17.48
C LEU A 617 -18.66 -11.85 -18.29
N ILE A 618 -19.18 -10.83 -17.64
CA ILE A 618 -19.47 -9.52 -18.24
C ILE A 618 -18.52 -8.48 -17.60
N PRO A 619 -17.48 -8.03 -18.32
CA PRO A 619 -16.53 -7.05 -17.79
C PRO A 619 -17.14 -5.65 -17.69
N ILE A 620 -17.07 -5.06 -16.50
CA ILE A 620 -17.58 -3.72 -16.21
C ILE A 620 -16.43 -2.81 -15.78
N ILE A 621 -16.22 -1.68 -16.44
CA ILE A 621 -15.23 -0.67 -16.02
C ILE A 621 -15.90 0.27 -15.03
N VAL A 622 -15.43 0.27 -13.77
CA VAL A 622 -15.96 1.10 -12.67
C VAL A 622 -14.96 2.15 -12.16
N GLU A 623 -13.76 2.20 -12.73
CA GLU A 623 -12.74 3.22 -12.44
C GLU A 623 -12.30 3.91 -13.75
N ALA A 624 -12.20 5.24 -13.72
CA ALA A 624 -11.83 6.03 -14.89
C ALA A 624 -10.41 5.70 -15.37
N ASP A 625 -10.23 5.65 -16.68
CA ASP A 625 -8.96 5.34 -17.37
C ASP A 625 -8.33 3.98 -17.03
N TYR A 626 -9.05 3.13 -16.30
CA TYR A 626 -8.61 1.77 -16.00
C TYR A 626 -8.59 0.90 -17.25
N LYS A 627 -7.50 0.15 -17.42
CA LYS A 627 -7.35 -0.86 -18.48
C LYS A 627 -6.92 -2.18 -17.86
N PRO A 628 -7.65 -3.28 -18.09
CA PRO A 628 -7.24 -4.58 -17.58
C PRO A 628 -5.96 -5.04 -18.26
N ASP A 629 -5.03 -5.58 -17.47
CA ASP A 629 -3.75 -6.16 -17.87
C ASP A 629 -3.40 -7.36 -16.96
N GLY A 630 -2.29 -8.04 -17.25
CA GLY A 630 -1.86 -9.23 -16.49
C GLY A 630 -2.95 -10.32 -16.46
N TRP A 631 -3.12 -10.95 -15.28
CA TRP A 631 -4.09 -12.02 -15.07
C TRP A 631 -5.53 -11.61 -15.43
N LEU A 632 -5.93 -10.38 -15.10
CA LEU A 632 -7.30 -9.93 -15.35
C LEU A 632 -7.54 -9.74 -16.85
N GLY A 633 -6.57 -9.15 -17.55
CA GLY A 633 -6.61 -8.98 -19.00
C GLY A 633 -6.79 -10.31 -19.76
N ILE A 634 -6.20 -11.40 -19.25
CA ILE A 634 -6.38 -12.75 -19.81
C ILE A 634 -7.83 -13.22 -19.63
N ILE A 635 -8.39 -13.10 -18.43
CA ILE A 635 -9.76 -13.55 -18.10
C ILE A 635 -10.82 -12.82 -18.94
N VAL A 636 -10.67 -11.50 -19.07
CA VAL A 636 -11.65 -10.65 -19.77
C VAL A 636 -11.41 -10.51 -21.27
N SER A 637 -10.32 -11.09 -21.79
CA SER A 637 -9.98 -11.05 -23.22
C SER A 637 -11.13 -11.56 -24.09
N GLY A 638 -11.36 -10.88 -25.22
CA GLY A 638 -12.39 -11.22 -26.21
C GLY A 638 -13.83 -10.89 -25.81
N LYS A 639 -14.06 -10.19 -24.68
CA LYS A 639 -15.40 -9.85 -24.17
C LYS A 639 -15.74 -8.38 -24.38
N ILE A 640 -17.04 -8.05 -24.46
CA ILE A 640 -17.53 -6.68 -24.59
C ILE A 640 -17.51 -5.99 -23.22
N TYR A 641 -16.94 -4.78 -23.15
CA TYR A 641 -16.80 -4.05 -21.90
C TYR A 641 -17.90 -2.99 -21.77
N VAL A 642 -18.55 -2.96 -20.60
CA VAL A 642 -19.48 -1.89 -20.25
C VAL A 642 -18.78 -0.88 -19.35
N ASN A 643 -18.72 0.38 -19.76
CA ASN A 643 -18.00 1.42 -19.03
C ASN A 643 -18.97 2.32 -18.24
N PHE A 644 -18.98 2.20 -16.91
CA PHE A 644 -19.73 3.07 -16.01
C PHE A 644 -18.93 4.27 -15.52
N ALA A 645 -17.59 4.23 -15.62
CA ALA A 645 -16.73 5.31 -15.13
C ALA A 645 -16.76 6.56 -16.03
N ASN A 646 -16.79 6.35 -17.36
CA ASN A 646 -16.68 7.42 -18.36
C ASN A 646 -17.99 7.63 -19.15
N THR A 647 -19.09 7.00 -18.73
CA THR A 647 -20.39 7.10 -19.40
C THR A 647 -21.46 7.46 -18.36
N GLU A 648 -22.44 8.26 -18.77
CA GLU A 648 -23.61 8.53 -17.94
C GLU A 648 -24.28 7.21 -17.50
N PHE A 649 -24.65 7.12 -16.23
CA PHE A 649 -25.13 5.88 -15.62
C PHE A 649 -26.29 5.24 -16.40
N GLY A 650 -27.29 6.01 -16.84
CA GLY A 650 -28.45 5.47 -17.56
C GLY A 650 -28.05 4.80 -18.88
N LEU A 651 -27.14 5.42 -19.64
CA LEU A 651 -26.63 4.87 -20.89
C LEU A 651 -25.75 3.62 -20.67
N ALA A 652 -24.90 3.65 -19.64
CA ALA A 652 -24.08 2.50 -19.28
C ALA A 652 -24.95 1.31 -18.83
N TYR A 653 -26.00 1.60 -18.06
CA TYR A 653 -26.97 0.60 -17.60
C TYR A 653 -27.74 -0.04 -18.76
N GLU A 654 -28.23 0.74 -19.72
CA GLU A 654 -28.90 0.18 -20.90
C GLU A 654 -27.96 -0.72 -21.71
N LYS A 655 -26.67 -0.38 -21.84
CA LYS A 655 -25.67 -1.26 -22.45
C LYS A 655 -25.50 -2.56 -21.67
N LEU A 656 -25.37 -2.49 -20.34
CA LEU A 656 -25.28 -3.66 -19.47
C LEU A 656 -26.50 -4.58 -19.62
N LYS A 657 -27.69 -4.01 -19.56
CA LYS A 657 -28.95 -4.74 -19.70
C LYS A 657 -29.05 -5.41 -21.07
N ASN A 658 -28.69 -4.71 -22.14
CA ASN A 658 -28.66 -5.28 -23.48
C ASN A 658 -27.65 -6.42 -23.60
N GLU A 659 -26.47 -6.29 -22.99
CA GLU A 659 -25.46 -7.37 -22.96
C GLU A 659 -26.00 -8.62 -22.24
N ILE A 660 -26.61 -8.44 -21.06
CA ILE A 660 -27.24 -9.54 -20.31
C ILE A 660 -28.34 -10.21 -21.14
N ILE A 661 -29.22 -9.44 -21.77
CA ILE A 661 -30.36 -9.97 -22.55
C ILE A 661 -29.92 -10.61 -23.87
N GLN A 662 -28.99 -10.01 -24.60
CA GLN A 662 -28.49 -10.57 -25.86
C GLN A 662 -27.82 -11.93 -25.63
N GLN A 663 -27.06 -12.06 -24.54
CA GLN A 663 -26.45 -13.32 -24.16
C GLN A 663 -27.47 -14.37 -23.67
N HIS A 664 -28.66 -13.98 -23.18
CA HIS A 664 -29.76 -14.91 -22.90
C HIS A 664 -30.45 -15.41 -24.18
N GLN A 665 -30.61 -14.55 -25.20
CA GLN A 665 -31.33 -14.90 -26.43
C GLN A 665 -30.55 -15.86 -27.34
N THR A 666 -29.23 -15.88 -27.23
CA THR A 666 -28.38 -16.87 -27.91
C THR A 666 -28.60 -18.31 -27.43
N ASP A 667 -29.22 -18.54 -26.26
CA ASP A 667 -29.49 -19.91 -25.75
C ASP A 667 -30.94 -20.38 -25.88
N SER A 668 -31.90 -19.48 -26.10
CA SER A 668 -33.34 -19.77 -25.96
C SER A 668 -34.14 -19.89 -27.26
N ASN A 669 -33.51 -19.87 -28.44
CA ASN A 669 -34.20 -20.09 -29.73
C ASN A 669 -34.09 -21.55 -30.22
N PRO A 670 -35.19 -22.32 -30.33
CA PRO A 670 -35.25 -23.44 -31.27
C PRO A 670 -35.26 -22.89 -32.69
N LEU A 671 -34.38 -23.42 -33.55
CA LEU A 671 -34.23 -23.02 -34.96
C LEU A 671 -35.58 -22.82 -35.69
N PRO A 672 -35.83 -21.65 -36.31
CA PRO A 672 -36.81 -21.54 -37.37
C PRO A 672 -36.25 -22.23 -38.62
N THR A 673 -37.01 -23.20 -39.12
CA THR A 673 -36.77 -23.87 -40.39
C THR A 673 -36.80 -22.87 -41.55
N ASN A 674 -35.72 -22.93 -42.35
CA ASN A 674 -35.50 -22.45 -43.71
C ASN A 674 -34.60 -21.20 -43.91
N SER A 675 -33.32 -21.54 -44.13
CA SER A 675 -32.35 -20.98 -45.09
C SER A 675 -31.95 -19.51 -44.91
N THR A 676 -30.77 -19.25 -44.32
CA THR A 676 -29.49 -19.20 -45.06
C THR A 676 -28.31 -18.99 -44.09
N GLU A 677 -27.47 -20.03 -43.98
CA GLU A 677 -26.01 -20.04 -43.79
C GLU A 677 -25.35 -18.96 -42.90
N ASN A 678 -25.03 -19.30 -41.63
CA ASN A 678 -23.70 -19.06 -41.01
C ASN A 678 -23.51 -19.46 -39.53
N ASP A 679 -24.47 -20.10 -38.85
CA ASP A 679 -24.31 -20.55 -37.44
C ASP A 679 -24.32 -22.07 -37.26
N SER A 680 -23.28 -22.75 -37.75
CA SER A 680 -23.13 -24.21 -37.57
C SER A 680 -21.70 -24.64 -37.25
N MET A 681 -20.91 -23.80 -36.57
CA MET A 681 -19.50 -24.10 -36.28
C MET A 681 -19.20 -24.43 -34.80
N SER A 682 -20.04 -24.08 -33.83
CA SER A 682 -19.75 -24.27 -32.39
C SER A 682 -20.39 -25.50 -31.74
N LEU A 683 -21.52 -26.01 -32.25
CA LEU A 683 -22.22 -27.18 -31.67
C LEU A 683 -21.71 -28.55 -32.16
N GLU A 684 -21.03 -28.62 -33.30
CA GLU A 684 -20.33 -29.86 -33.73
C GLU A 684 -19.06 -30.16 -32.91
N HIS A 685 -18.47 -29.16 -32.23
CA HIS A 685 -17.19 -29.34 -31.53
C HIS A 685 -17.29 -30.22 -30.27
N ALA A 686 -18.46 -30.28 -29.62
CA ALA A 686 -18.65 -31.05 -28.39
C ALA A 686 -19.25 -32.46 -28.64
N GLU A 687 -20.04 -32.64 -29.72
CA GLU A 687 -20.59 -33.95 -30.08
C GLU A 687 -19.57 -34.86 -30.80
N LEU A 688 -18.55 -34.31 -31.49
CA LEU A 688 -17.48 -35.11 -32.11
C LEU A 688 -16.40 -35.61 -31.13
N LEU A 689 -16.19 -34.94 -29.98
CA LEU A 689 -15.20 -35.38 -28.99
C LEU A 689 -15.74 -36.44 -28.02
N SER A 690 -17.07 -36.64 -27.99
CA SER A 690 -17.74 -37.62 -27.14
C SER A 690 -18.19 -38.87 -27.86
N ASN A 691 -18.26 -38.86 -29.20
CA ASN A 691 -18.57 -40.05 -30.00
C ASN A 691 -17.56 -40.21 -31.14
N THR A 692 -16.86 -41.35 -31.12
CA THR A 692 -15.78 -41.81 -32.02
C THR A 692 -14.37 -41.32 -31.69
N ILE A 693 -13.60 -42.22 -31.05
CA ILE A 693 -12.15 -42.30 -31.27
C ILE A 693 -11.99 -42.78 -32.71
N GLU A 694 -12.09 -41.89 -33.70
CA GLU A 694 -11.52 -42.15 -35.02
C GLU A 694 -10.15 -41.48 -35.08
N ASP A 695 -9.12 -42.29 -35.29
CA ASP A 695 -7.78 -41.80 -35.60
C ASP A 695 -7.83 -41.03 -36.92
N LEU A 696 -7.09 -39.92 -37.02
CA LEU A 696 -6.95 -39.19 -38.28
C LEU A 696 -6.41 -40.16 -39.35
N PRO A 697 -7.02 -40.23 -40.55
CA PRO A 697 -6.48 -41.04 -41.63
C PRO A 697 -5.01 -40.69 -41.90
N TYR A 698 -4.19 -41.71 -42.15
CA TYR A 698 -2.74 -41.54 -42.28
C TYR A 698 -2.35 -40.64 -43.47
N SER A 699 -3.16 -40.62 -44.53
CA SER A 699 -2.98 -39.74 -45.69
C SER A 699 -3.96 -38.57 -45.64
N ILE A 700 -3.43 -37.35 -45.82
CA ILE A 700 -4.23 -36.13 -45.92
C ILE A 700 -5.27 -36.19 -47.04
N THR A 701 -5.03 -36.94 -48.12
CA THR A 701 -5.97 -37.08 -49.24
C THR A 701 -7.26 -37.83 -48.87
N GLU A 702 -7.29 -38.47 -47.70
CA GLU A 702 -8.46 -39.17 -47.15
C GLU A 702 -9.23 -38.29 -46.15
N TRP A 703 -8.79 -37.05 -45.92
CA TRP A 703 -9.41 -36.16 -44.93
C TRP A 703 -10.69 -35.52 -45.46
N THR A 704 -11.75 -35.62 -44.66
CA THR A 704 -13.00 -34.86 -44.84
C THR A 704 -12.85 -33.49 -44.18
N HIS A 705 -13.86 -32.64 -44.34
CA HIS A 705 -13.95 -31.35 -43.64
C HIS A 705 -13.84 -31.51 -42.11
N ASP A 706 -14.44 -32.57 -41.57
CA ASP A 706 -14.40 -32.88 -40.14
C ASP A 706 -13.01 -33.33 -39.68
N HIS A 707 -12.30 -34.11 -40.52
CA HIS A 707 -10.90 -34.48 -40.25
C HIS A 707 -9.97 -33.25 -40.22
N VAL A 708 -10.16 -32.29 -41.13
CA VAL A 708 -9.41 -31.01 -41.14
C VAL A 708 -9.68 -30.20 -39.87
N LYS A 709 -10.95 -30.08 -39.48
CA LYS A 709 -11.39 -29.39 -38.25
C LYS A 709 -10.78 -30.05 -37.00
N LEU A 710 -10.87 -31.38 -36.91
CA LEU A 710 -10.29 -32.17 -35.81
C LEU A 710 -8.76 -32.01 -35.72
N PHE A 711 -8.06 -32.02 -36.85
CA PHE A 711 -6.62 -31.77 -36.89
C PHE A 711 -6.25 -30.39 -36.33
N LEU A 712 -6.91 -29.32 -36.79
CA LEU A 712 -6.60 -27.96 -36.36
C LEU A 712 -6.91 -27.73 -34.88
N LEU A 713 -7.93 -28.41 -34.34
CA LEU A 713 -8.25 -28.37 -32.92
C LEU A 713 -7.21 -29.12 -32.07
N ARG A 714 -6.77 -30.30 -32.52
CA ARG A 714 -5.75 -31.09 -31.80
C ARG A 714 -4.43 -30.34 -31.69
N MET A 715 -4.10 -29.50 -32.66
CA MET A 715 -2.86 -28.72 -32.68
C MET A 715 -3.00 -27.34 -32.00
N GLU A 716 -4.11 -27.08 -31.31
CA GLU A 716 -4.44 -25.77 -30.69
C GLU A 716 -4.54 -24.60 -31.68
N LEU A 717 -4.69 -24.88 -32.97
CA LEU A 717 -4.82 -23.89 -34.07
C LEU A 717 -6.28 -23.52 -34.36
N GLY A 718 -7.22 -24.00 -33.54
CA GLY A 718 -8.67 -23.81 -33.69
C GLY A 718 -9.11 -22.35 -33.59
N ALA A 719 -8.45 -21.54 -32.77
CA ALA A 719 -8.79 -20.13 -32.61
C ALA A 719 -8.16 -19.23 -33.69
N THR A 720 -7.14 -19.70 -34.40
CA THR A 720 -6.31 -18.84 -35.27
C THR A 720 -6.37 -19.23 -36.75
N ILE A 721 -6.29 -20.51 -37.11
CA ILE A 721 -6.24 -20.96 -38.52
C ILE A 721 -7.55 -21.58 -38.99
N LEU A 722 -8.31 -22.22 -38.09
CA LEU A 722 -9.59 -22.85 -38.43
C LEU A 722 -10.58 -21.94 -39.17
N PRO A 723 -10.71 -20.62 -38.88
CA PRO A 723 -11.59 -19.75 -39.64
C PRO A 723 -11.31 -19.73 -41.15
N LEU A 724 -10.04 -19.90 -41.56
CA LEU A 724 -9.63 -20.00 -42.96
C LEU A 724 -9.89 -21.38 -43.59
N CYS A 725 -9.97 -22.42 -42.75
CA CYS A 725 -10.01 -23.81 -43.19
C CYS A 725 -11.39 -24.48 -43.02
N THR A 726 -12.41 -23.74 -42.55
CA THR A 726 -13.76 -24.25 -42.24
C THR A 726 -14.43 -25.05 -43.37
N ARG A 727 -14.06 -24.80 -44.63
CA ARG A 727 -14.63 -25.45 -45.83
C ARG A 727 -13.59 -26.24 -46.65
N LEU A 728 -12.46 -26.59 -46.05
CA LEU A 728 -11.42 -27.36 -46.73
C LEU A 728 -11.54 -28.85 -46.38
N ASP A 729 -11.46 -29.68 -47.40
CA ASP A 729 -11.16 -31.11 -47.28
C ASP A 729 -9.64 -31.32 -47.40
N GLY A 730 -9.20 -32.57 -47.28
CA GLY A 730 -7.80 -32.96 -47.35
C GLY A 730 -7.06 -32.51 -48.61
N ASP A 731 -7.68 -32.68 -49.78
CA ASP A 731 -7.08 -32.32 -51.06
C ASP A 731 -6.89 -30.81 -51.21
N ARG A 732 -7.87 -30.01 -50.76
CA ARG A 732 -7.75 -28.54 -50.78
C ARG A 732 -6.79 -28.02 -49.71
N LEU A 733 -6.75 -28.67 -48.55
CA LEU A 733 -5.78 -28.33 -47.51
C LEU A 733 -4.35 -28.63 -47.97
N LEU A 734 -4.14 -29.72 -48.70
CA LEU A 734 -2.87 -30.04 -49.34
C LEU A 734 -2.48 -28.97 -50.38
N GLN A 735 -3.41 -28.50 -51.22
CA GLN A 735 -3.15 -27.41 -52.16
C GLN A 735 -2.79 -26.10 -51.45
N LEU A 736 -3.49 -25.75 -50.37
CA LEU A 736 -3.17 -24.58 -49.55
C LEU A 736 -1.76 -24.71 -48.96
N TYR A 737 -1.40 -25.88 -48.47
CA TYR A 737 -0.05 -26.17 -47.98
C TYR A 737 1.02 -26.03 -49.09
N GLU A 738 0.76 -26.55 -50.29
CA GLU A 738 1.66 -26.41 -51.45
C GLU A 738 1.83 -24.94 -51.88
N MET A 739 0.76 -24.14 -51.83
CA MET A 739 0.82 -22.70 -52.06
C MET A 739 1.67 -22.00 -50.98
N CYS A 740 1.48 -22.36 -49.71
CA CYS A 740 2.29 -21.84 -48.60
C CYS A 740 3.77 -22.18 -48.77
N LEU A 741 4.10 -23.38 -49.26
CA LEU A 741 5.49 -23.77 -49.55
C LEU A 741 6.08 -23.03 -50.74
N SER A 742 5.26 -22.69 -51.74
CA SER A 742 5.70 -22.02 -52.97
C SER A 742 6.14 -20.57 -52.72
N ASN A 743 5.46 -19.84 -51.82
CA ASN A 743 5.88 -18.51 -51.38
C ASN A 743 5.40 -18.20 -49.96
N ARG A 744 6.20 -18.59 -48.97
CA ARG A 744 5.84 -18.55 -47.53
C ARG A 744 5.50 -17.17 -47.01
N GLU A 745 6.25 -16.15 -47.44
CA GLU A 745 6.07 -14.78 -46.97
C GLU A 745 4.80 -14.16 -47.55
N SER A 746 4.60 -14.28 -48.87
CA SER A 746 3.39 -13.76 -49.52
C SER A 746 2.14 -14.45 -48.99
N MET A 747 2.16 -15.77 -48.81
CA MET A 747 1.02 -16.50 -48.28
C MET A 747 0.72 -16.16 -46.82
N TYR A 748 1.75 -16.02 -45.98
CA TYR A 748 1.54 -15.57 -44.60
C TYR A 748 0.86 -14.20 -44.54
N GLN A 749 1.29 -13.23 -45.37
CA GLN A 749 0.65 -11.91 -45.41
C GLN A 749 -0.79 -11.98 -45.93
N SER A 750 -1.07 -12.78 -46.96
CA SER A 750 -2.43 -12.97 -47.48
C SER A 750 -3.37 -13.60 -46.45
N LEU A 751 -2.93 -14.68 -45.78
CA LEU A 751 -3.73 -15.37 -44.76
C LEU A 751 -3.93 -14.49 -43.51
N LYS A 752 -2.89 -13.76 -43.08
CA LYS A 752 -2.98 -12.78 -41.98
C LYS A 752 -3.96 -11.65 -42.32
N PHE A 753 -3.91 -11.12 -43.55
CA PHE A 753 -4.82 -10.08 -44.01
C PHE A 753 -6.27 -10.57 -44.01
N GLU A 754 -6.53 -11.76 -44.58
CA GLU A 754 -7.88 -12.32 -44.62
C GLU A 754 -8.43 -12.63 -43.21
N LEU A 755 -7.62 -13.18 -42.31
CA LEU A 755 -8.02 -13.39 -40.91
C LEU A 755 -8.36 -12.10 -40.16
N ASN A 756 -7.56 -11.06 -40.37
CA ASN A 756 -7.76 -9.78 -39.70
C ASN A 756 -8.98 -9.01 -40.24
N GLU A 757 -9.13 -8.96 -41.57
CA GLU A 757 -10.23 -8.24 -42.22
C GLU A 757 -11.57 -8.95 -42.05
N ARG A 758 -11.59 -10.29 -42.17
CA ARG A 758 -12.83 -11.06 -42.26
C ARG A 758 -13.29 -11.64 -40.93
N TYR A 759 -12.36 -11.95 -40.03
CA TYR A 759 -12.63 -12.62 -38.77
C TYR A 759 -12.08 -11.86 -37.54
N HIS A 760 -11.50 -10.67 -37.73
CA HIS A 760 -10.89 -9.86 -36.66
C HIS A 760 -9.94 -10.64 -35.74
N THR A 761 -9.30 -11.67 -36.30
CA THR A 761 -8.43 -12.61 -35.62
C THR A 761 -7.01 -12.38 -36.11
N LEU A 762 -6.04 -12.37 -35.19
CA LEU A 762 -4.63 -12.27 -35.56
C LEU A 762 -4.11 -13.65 -35.95
N LEU A 763 -3.23 -13.72 -36.97
CA LEU A 763 -2.45 -14.92 -37.28
C LEU A 763 -1.03 -14.76 -36.69
N PRO A 764 -0.71 -15.35 -35.53
CA PRO A 764 0.66 -15.40 -35.05
C PRO A 764 1.55 -16.16 -36.04
N ILE A 765 2.78 -15.69 -36.22
CA ILE A 765 3.74 -16.40 -37.07
C ILE A 765 4.08 -17.79 -36.52
N ALA A 766 3.98 -17.98 -35.20
CA ALA A 766 4.17 -19.28 -34.54
C ALA A 766 3.12 -20.29 -35.01
N ASP A 767 1.85 -19.93 -34.93
CA ASP A 767 0.72 -20.78 -35.35
C ASP A 767 0.81 -21.14 -36.84
N TYR A 768 1.18 -20.18 -37.69
CA TYR A 768 1.42 -20.44 -39.12
C TYR A 768 2.56 -21.45 -39.34
N LEU A 769 3.64 -21.37 -38.57
CA LEU A 769 4.74 -22.33 -38.66
C LEU A 769 4.38 -23.70 -38.07
N THR A 770 3.61 -23.74 -36.97
CA THR A 770 3.06 -24.95 -36.37
C THR A 770 2.18 -25.69 -37.37
N PHE A 771 1.27 -24.97 -38.06
CA PHE A 771 0.44 -25.54 -39.12
C PHE A 771 1.27 -26.23 -40.21
N LEU A 772 2.29 -25.53 -40.75
CA LEU A 772 3.16 -26.09 -41.79
C LEU A 772 4.01 -27.27 -41.32
N HIS A 773 4.35 -27.32 -40.03
CA HIS A 773 5.13 -28.40 -39.45
C HIS A 773 4.28 -29.65 -39.25
N GLU A 774 3.14 -29.52 -38.57
CA GLU A 774 2.30 -30.63 -38.12
C GLU A 774 1.58 -31.31 -39.28
N ILE A 775 1.16 -30.55 -40.29
CA ILE A 775 0.47 -31.12 -41.46
C ILE A 775 1.38 -32.04 -42.30
N LYS A 776 2.70 -31.81 -42.25
CA LYS A 776 3.70 -32.55 -43.04
C LYS A 776 3.70 -34.05 -42.74
N VAL A 777 3.35 -34.44 -41.51
CA VAL A 777 3.33 -35.84 -41.06
C VAL A 777 2.31 -36.67 -41.85
N TYR A 778 1.25 -36.04 -42.36
CA TYR A 778 0.12 -36.69 -43.04
C TYR A 778 0.22 -36.63 -44.58
N ILE A 779 1.30 -36.07 -45.12
CA ILE A 779 1.49 -35.94 -46.57
C ILE A 779 2.37 -37.11 -47.05
N PRO A 780 1.87 -38.00 -47.93
CA PRO A 780 2.66 -39.11 -48.44
C PRO A 780 3.94 -38.63 -49.16
N SER A 781 5.04 -39.34 -48.99
CA SER A 781 6.38 -38.91 -49.46
C SER A 781 6.50 -38.79 -50.99
N ASN A 782 5.50 -39.23 -51.75
CA ASN A 782 5.45 -39.22 -53.23
C ASN A 782 4.50 -38.16 -53.83
N THR A 783 3.84 -37.32 -53.02
CA THR A 783 2.76 -36.43 -53.50
C THR A 783 3.22 -35.00 -53.82
N ILE A 784 4.38 -34.57 -53.33
CA ILE A 784 4.90 -33.21 -53.59
C ILE A 784 5.45 -33.15 -55.02
N LYS A 785 4.63 -32.67 -55.97
CA LYS A 785 5.12 -32.32 -57.31
C LYS A 785 5.97 -31.04 -57.18
N SER A 786 7.21 -31.09 -57.65
CA SER A 786 8.05 -29.90 -57.82
C SER A 786 7.28 -28.82 -58.60
N PRO A 787 7.38 -27.52 -58.25
CA PRO A 787 6.56 -26.49 -58.85
C PRO A 787 6.97 -26.26 -60.31
N SER A 788 6.20 -26.81 -61.25
CA SER A 788 6.24 -26.46 -62.67
C SER A 788 5.04 -25.58 -63.03
N SER A 789 5.31 -24.28 -63.16
CA SER A 789 4.67 -23.29 -64.06
C SER A 789 3.13 -23.09 -64.07
N PHE A 790 2.72 -21.83 -63.87
CA PHE A 790 1.39 -21.19 -64.10
C PHE A 790 0.30 -21.49 -63.06
N PHE A 791 -0.43 -20.52 -62.48
CA PHE A 791 -1.00 -19.28 -63.00
C PHE A 791 -0.68 -18.04 -62.14
N ARG A 792 -0.31 -16.92 -62.78
CA ARG A 792 -0.44 -15.58 -62.20
C ARG A 792 -1.88 -15.12 -62.42
N LEU A 793 -2.67 -15.01 -61.35
CA LEU A 793 -3.84 -14.14 -61.32
C LEU A 793 -3.40 -12.84 -60.64
N THR A 794 -3.28 -11.78 -61.42
CA THR A 794 -2.99 -10.43 -60.93
C THR A 794 -4.26 -9.76 -60.43
N MET A 795 -4.10 -8.90 -59.41
CA MET A 795 -5.13 -8.11 -58.70
C MET A 795 -6.04 -7.18 -59.56
N CYS A 796 -6.07 -7.32 -60.89
CA CYS A 796 -6.94 -6.51 -61.76
C CYS A 796 -8.30 -7.15 -62.06
N ASP A 797 -8.54 -8.41 -61.70
CA ASP A 797 -9.79 -9.13 -62.06
C ASP A 797 -10.82 -9.23 -60.91
N LEU A 798 -10.62 -8.51 -59.80
CA LEU A 798 -11.54 -8.49 -58.64
C LEU A 798 -11.79 -7.05 -58.16
N MET A 799 -12.20 -6.17 -59.09
CA MET A 799 -12.84 -4.89 -58.77
C MET A 799 -14.34 -5.06 -58.60
#